data_AF-A0A523WEZ4-F1
#
_entry.id   AF-A0A523WEZ4-F1
#
_cell.length_a   1.000
_cell.length_b   1.000
_cell.length_c   1.000
_cell.angle_alpha   90.00
_cell.angle_beta   90.00
_cell.angle_gamma   90.00
#
_symmetry.space_group_name_H-M   'P 1'
#
loop_
_entity.id
_entity.type
_entity.pdbx_description
1 polymer ?
#
loop_
_entity_poly.entity_id
_entity_poly.type
_entity_poly.pdbx_seq_one_letter_code
_entity_poly.pdbx_strand_id
1 'polypeptide(L)'
;MESAKRIGVYICHCGGNISDTVNVEKVKEVLSELEGVKIVETVDYLCSTQGQSKIKSGIEEYGINRIVVAACSPQIHLETFRRAVSEAGLNPYLLEMANIREHCSWVHDNIEEATAKAIDIIRGAVYRAKQLEELHPIKTKVKREVLVIGGGITGIQTALEMADKGYQVHLVERSPCIGGHMAQLSETFPTLDCSYCILAPRMVSVGQHPKVKIYTMAEPVALKGVPGDYVVTIKVKPRYVEIEKCTGCDDCTEVCPVEVPDEFNMGLTWRKAIYIPFPQGVPRAYALDLDNCLGLAPIACGKCVEVCEPKAINYDMQPEEIELDVGAIIVATGYDQISPNDFGEYSYGMHPDVVTNLQFERIMHLGFHKPSDGKPPRKVAFILCVGSRALQERAKEYCCKIGCMIAIKQAIMLQKAVPNVESWIFYQDVRAGGKGYEEFYARAREQGVRFVRGLAAKVLPSNDSLVVKAEDTIAGTEIEEKFDMVVLSMGITPQPDMEETSKIFGLHTGPDGFFMEKHYKLNPVDSAREGIFVCGCTLGPKDIRESVEEGMAAASRATTFIGLGELATSPEVPVIDRAKCDLCGECVSICPTSAITIADSTITVTPVACINCGACVPVCPREAIDQSNFTEKQLIAQIQGTSAVETEEPKIIAFVERGTAYSSLDLAGTRRLSYVANIRPITVPSCMRIGIKHLANAFAYGADGVVFVEGDDSPFAGEKLLKHVSKLKRELREHNVSPLRLQSMTTTIPQYDKTVKLFETVSARIARLGKITAEERSKIKEKLET
;
A
#
# COMPACT_ATOMS: atom_id res chain seq x y z
N MET A 1 11.87 -24.29 -38.68
CA MET A 1 10.64 -24.09 -39.46
C MET A 1 9.56 -23.67 -38.50
N GLU A 2 9.04 -22.45 -38.63
CA GLU A 2 7.93 -22.00 -37.79
C GLU A 2 6.68 -22.83 -38.13
N SER A 3 6.02 -23.42 -37.12
CA SER A 3 4.83 -24.24 -37.37
C SER A 3 3.73 -23.38 -38.00
N ALA A 4 3.05 -23.87 -39.04
CA ALA A 4 1.93 -23.16 -39.65
C ALA A 4 0.90 -22.76 -38.58
N LYS A 5 0.54 -21.47 -38.54
CA LYS A 5 -0.47 -20.95 -37.60
C LYS A 5 -1.84 -21.49 -38.01
N ARG A 6 -2.56 -22.10 -37.07
CA ARG A 6 -3.86 -22.74 -37.24
C ARG A 6 -4.80 -22.16 -36.19
N ILE A 7 -5.67 -21.25 -36.62
CA ILE A 7 -6.53 -20.45 -35.74
C ILE A 7 -7.92 -21.09 -35.68
N GLY A 8 -8.42 -21.29 -34.47
CA GLY A 8 -9.81 -21.65 -34.20
C GLY A 8 -10.56 -20.42 -33.71
N VAL A 9 -11.63 -20.04 -34.42
CA VAL A 9 -12.49 -18.91 -34.05
C VAL A 9 -13.80 -19.46 -33.49
N TYR A 10 -14.14 -19.08 -32.26
CA TYR A 10 -15.35 -19.54 -31.58
C TYR A 10 -16.26 -18.34 -31.28
N ILE A 11 -17.46 -18.35 -31.85
CA ILE A 11 -18.41 -17.22 -31.79
C ILE A 11 -19.56 -17.60 -30.87
N CYS A 12 -19.74 -16.86 -29.77
CA CYS A 12 -20.81 -17.11 -28.81
C CYS A 12 -22.13 -16.45 -29.27
N HIS A 13 -23.27 -17.13 -29.11
CA HIS A 13 -24.59 -16.53 -29.30
C HIS A 13 -25.07 -15.82 -28.02
N CYS A 14 -24.60 -16.29 -26.86
CA CYS A 14 -24.96 -15.82 -25.53
C CYS A 14 -26.47 -15.86 -25.26
N GLY A 15 -27.14 -16.92 -25.74
CA GLY A 15 -28.59 -17.11 -25.57
C GLY A 15 -29.42 -15.96 -26.14
N GLY A 16 -29.10 -15.50 -27.35
CA GLY A 16 -29.76 -14.36 -28.01
C GLY A 16 -29.04 -13.02 -27.80
N ASN A 17 -28.31 -12.85 -26.70
CA ASN A 17 -27.68 -11.56 -26.38
C ASN A 17 -26.67 -11.05 -27.43
N ILE A 18 -26.09 -11.96 -28.22
CA ILE A 18 -25.24 -11.61 -29.38
C ILE A 18 -26.00 -11.93 -30.67
N SER A 19 -26.53 -13.14 -30.81
CA SER A 19 -27.11 -13.64 -32.07
C SER A 19 -28.38 -12.91 -32.53
N ASP A 20 -29.11 -12.24 -31.64
CA ASP A 20 -30.32 -11.49 -32.02
C ASP A 20 -29.99 -10.17 -32.72
N THR A 21 -28.77 -9.66 -32.53
CA THR A 21 -28.30 -8.38 -33.08
C THR A 21 -27.13 -8.56 -34.04
N VAL A 22 -26.38 -9.65 -33.95
CA VAL A 22 -25.25 -9.96 -34.83
C VAL A 22 -25.57 -11.24 -35.60
N ASN A 23 -25.54 -11.16 -36.93
CA ASN A 23 -25.70 -12.34 -37.78
C ASN A 23 -24.44 -13.21 -37.72
N VAL A 24 -24.39 -14.10 -36.73
CA VAL A 24 -23.24 -14.97 -36.45
C VAL A 24 -22.87 -15.91 -37.60
N GLU A 25 -23.84 -16.31 -38.43
CA GLU A 25 -23.57 -17.15 -39.60
C GLU A 25 -22.88 -16.37 -40.73
N LYS A 26 -23.30 -15.11 -40.97
CA LYS A 26 -22.57 -14.22 -41.89
C LYS A 26 -21.18 -13.90 -41.38
N VAL A 27 -21.01 -13.70 -40.07
CA VAL A 27 -19.68 -13.54 -39.46
C VAL A 27 -18.83 -14.78 -39.70
N LYS A 28 -19.39 -15.98 -39.50
CA LYS A 28 -18.71 -17.26 -39.72
C LYS A 28 -18.27 -17.44 -41.17
N GLU A 29 -19.14 -17.15 -42.14
CA GLU A 29 -18.83 -17.22 -43.57
C GLU A 29 -17.61 -16.36 -43.91
N VAL A 30 -17.64 -15.07 -43.54
CA VAL A 30 -16.57 -14.12 -43.85
C VAL A 30 -15.25 -14.49 -43.18
N LEU A 31 -15.29 -14.95 -41.93
CA LEU A 31 -14.06 -15.28 -41.19
C LEU A 31 -13.44 -16.62 -41.60
N SER A 32 -14.23 -17.54 -42.17
CA SER A 32 -13.75 -18.84 -42.63
C SER A 32 -12.80 -18.73 -43.83
N GLU A 33 -12.91 -17.65 -44.61
CA GLU A 33 -12.05 -17.37 -45.76
C GLU A 33 -10.70 -16.75 -45.39
N LEU A 34 -10.53 -16.32 -44.13
CA LEU A 34 -9.30 -15.67 -43.70
C LEU A 34 -8.14 -16.67 -43.64
N GLU A 35 -7.02 -16.28 -44.23
CA GLU A 35 -5.79 -17.07 -44.21
C GLU A 35 -5.39 -17.45 -42.77
N GLY A 36 -5.10 -18.73 -42.54
CA GLY A 36 -4.68 -19.27 -41.24
C GLY A 36 -5.84 -19.67 -40.32
N VAL A 37 -7.09 -19.29 -40.63
CA VAL A 37 -8.28 -19.80 -39.94
C VAL A 37 -8.55 -21.22 -40.41
N LYS A 38 -8.70 -22.15 -39.46
CA LYS A 38 -8.95 -23.58 -39.73
C LYS A 38 -10.37 -24.00 -39.42
N ILE A 39 -10.96 -23.40 -38.40
CA ILE A 39 -12.35 -23.64 -37.99
C ILE A 39 -12.95 -22.34 -37.50
N VAL A 40 -14.20 -22.12 -37.87
CA VAL A 40 -15.08 -21.12 -37.25
C VAL A 40 -16.33 -21.83 -36.75
N GLU A 41 -16.49 -21.92 -35.44
CA GLU A 41 -17.62 -22.59 -34.80
C GLU A 41 -18.48 -21.58 -34.05
N THR A 42 -19.80 -21.69 -34.19
CA THR A 42 -20.78 -20.88 -33.48
C THR A 42 -21.38 -21.72 -32.33
N VAL A 43 -21.51 -21.14 -31.14
CA VAL A 43 -21.87 -21.87 -29.91
C VAL A 43 -22.84 -21.04 -29.06
N ASP A 44 -23.91 -21.66 -28.54
CA ASP A 44 -24.94 -20.95 -27.77
C ASP A 44 -24.37 -20.25 -26.52
N TYR A 45 -23.64 -21.02 -25.69
CA TYR A 45 -23.04 -20.56 -24.44
C TYR A 45 -21.59 -21.04 -24.35
N LEU A 46 -20.67 -20.28 -24.94
CA LEU A 46 -19.27 -20.68 -25.03
C LEU A 46 -18.58 -20.81 -23.66
N CYS A 47 -18.99 -20.02 -22.65
CA CYS A 47 -18.43 -20.10 -21.30
C CYS A 47 -18.92 -21.32 -20.48
N SER A 48 -19.95 -22.03 -20.95
CA SER A 48 -20.43 -23.27 -20.30
C SER A 48 -19.40 -24.39 -20.43
N THR A 49 -19.51 -25.43 -19.60
CA THR A 49 -18.64 -26.62 -19.72
C THR A 49 -18.70 -27.24 -21.11
N GLN A 50 -19.89 -27.32 -21.71
CA GLN A 50 -20.07 -27.86 -23.07
C GLN A 50 -19.44 -26.96 -24.13
N GLY A 51 -19.55 -25.64 -23.99
CA GLY A 51 -18.90 -24.67 -24.87
C GLY A 51 -17.38 -24.71 -24.76
N GLN A 52 -16.84 -24.80 -23.55
CA GLN A 52 -15.40 -24.98 -23.33
C GLN A 52 -14.89 -26.28 -23.94
N SER A 53 -15.66 -27.37 -23.88
CA SER A 53 -15.29 -28.63 -24.55
C SER A 53 -15.16 -28.48 -26.06
N LYS A 54 -15.92 -27.60 -26.72
CA LYS A 54 -15.74 -27.32 -28.16
C LYS A 54 -14.37 -26.71 -28.48
N ILE A 55 -13.90 -25.80 -27.61
CA ILE A 55 -12.55 -25.23 -27.73
C ILE A 55 -11.50 -26.34 -27.59
N LYS A 56 -11.64 -27.19 -26.57
CA LYS A 56 -10.70 -28.30 -26.31
C LYS A 56 -10.67 -29.31 -27.46
N SER A 57 -11.84 -29.78 -27.90
CA SER A 57 -11.96 -30.69 -29.04
C SER A 57 -11.39 -30.07 -30.30
N GLY A 58 -11.59 -28.76 -30.53
CA GLY A 58 -11.01 -28.13 -31.71
C GLY A 58 -9.48 -28.07 -31.69
N ILE A 59 -8.86 -27.84 -30.52
CA ILE A 59 -7.41 -27.92 -30.32
C ILE A 59 -6.90 -29.32 -30.69
N GLU A 60 -7.56 -30.36 -30.22
CA GLU A 60 -7.15 -31.75 -30.43
C GLU A 60 -7.41 -32.24 -31.87
N GLU A 61 -8.63 -32.04 -32.38
CA GLU A 61 -9.10 -32.61 -33.66
C GLU A 61 -8.53 -31.88 -34.88
N TYR A 62 -8.45 -30.54 -34.84
CA TYR A 62 -7.98 -29.72 -35.97
C TYR A 62 -6.55 -29.19 -35.76
N GLY A 63 -5.89 -29.61 -34.68
CA GLY A 63 -4.54 -29.21 -34.32
C GLY A 63 -4.39 -27.70 -34.10
N ILE A 64 -5.44 -27.03 -33.62
CA ILE A 64 -5.47 -25.57 -33.44
C ILE A 64 -4.39 -25.14 -32.45
N ASN A 65 -3.60 -24.14 -32.84
CA ASN A 65 -2.50 -23.61 -32.03
C ASN A 65 -2.66 -22.12 -31.70
N ARG A 66 -3.77 -21.50 -32.09
CA ARG A 66 -4.15 -20.12 -31.75
C ARG A 66 -5.66 -20.06 -31.61
N ILE A 67 -6.17 -19.38 -30.58
CA ILE A 67 -7.61 -19.32 -30.30
C ILE A 67 -8.10 -17.89 -30.37
N VAL A 68 -9.23 -17.68 -31.04
CA VAL A 68 -9.99 -16.43 -30.97
C VAL A 68 -11.37 -16.74 -30.40
N VAL A 69 -11.72 -16.08 -29.30
CA VAL A 69 -13.06 -16.17 -28.70
C VAL A 69 -13.80 -14.86 -28.94
N ALA A 70 -14.85 -14.91 -29.76
CA ALA A 70 -15.74 -13.79 -30.03
C ALA A 70 -16.99 -13.89 -29.14
N ALA A 71 -17.00 -13.15 -28.03
CA ALA A 71 -18.04 -13.27 -27.01
C ALA A 71 -18.20 -11.97 -26.20
N CYS A 72 -18.19 -12.10 -24.87
CA CYS A 72 -18.30 -11.02 -23.91
C CYS A 72 -16.93 -10.42 -23.54
N SER A 73 -16.95 -9.49 -22.60
CA SER A 73 -15.76 -8.84 -22.05
C SER A 73 -14.68 -9.81 -21.54
N PRO A 74 -13.40 -9.55 -21.87
CA PRO A 74 -12.27 -10.24 -21.25
C PRO A 74 -12.16 -9.97 -19.73
N GLN A 75 -12.75 -8.88 -19.21
CA GLN A 75 -12.80 -8.62 -17.77
C GLN A 75 -13.63 -9.65 -17.00
N ILE A 76 -14.48 -10.43 -17.70
CA ILE A 76 -15.35 -11.43 -17.11
C ILE A 76 -14.78 -12.84 -17.32
N HIS A 77 -14.50 -13.22 -18.57
CA HIS A 77 -14.25 -14.62 -18.92
C HIS A 77 -12.86 -14.93 -19.50
N LEU A 78 -11.91 -13.98 -19.54
CA LEU A 78 -10.56 -14.26 -20.06
C LEU A 78 -9.89 -15.42 -19.33
N GLU A 79 -9.87 -15.40 -18.00
CA GLU A 79 -9.27 -16.48 -17.21
C GLU A 79 -10.06 -17.80 -17.31
N THR A 80 -11.36 -17.72 -17.57
CA THR A 80 -12.18 -18.92 -17.84
C THR A 80 -11.69 -19.62 -19.11
N PHE A 81 -11.49 -18.87 -20.19
CA PHE A 81 -11.04 -19.45 -21.46
C PHE A 81 -9.56 -19.79 -21.46
N ARG A 82 -8.70 -18.99 -20.81
CA ARG A 82 -7.28 -19.33 -20.60
C ARG A 82 -7.12 -20.68 -19.89
N ARG A 83 -7.92 -20.94 -18.85
CA ARG A 83 -7.96 -22.25 -18.19
C ARG A 83 -8.38 -23.36 -19.15
N ALA A 84 -9.47 -23.16 -19.90
CA ALA A 84 -9.94 -24.18 -20.87
C ALA A 84 -8.88 -24.51 -21.94
N VAL A 85 -8.19 -23.49 -22.46
CA VAL A 85 -7.08 -23.63 -23.42
C VAL A 85 -5.89 -24.35 -22.79
N SER A 86 -5.52 -23.99 -21.57
CA SER A 86 -4.44 -24.64 -20.82
C SER A 86 -4.74 -26.10 -20.49
N GLU A 87 -5.99 -26.44 -20.18
CA GLU A 87 -6.43 -27.82 -19.92
C GLU A 87 -6.33 -28.72 -21.17
N ALA A 88 -6.41 -28.13 -22.38
CA ALA A 88 -6.17 -28.81 -23.65
C ALA A 88 -4.69 -28.81 -24.08
N GLY A 89 -3.78 -28.38 -23.20
CA GLY A 89 -2.33 -28.40 -23.46
C GLY A 89 -1.79 -27.26 -24.33
N LEU A 90 -2.61 -26.26 -24.66
CA LEU A 90 -2.16 -25.07 -25.40
C LEU A 90 -1.84 -23.93 -24.42
N ASN A 91 -0.80 -23.14 -24.70
CA ASN A 91 -0.42 -22.03 -23.84
C ASN A 91 -1.56 -20.97 -23.75
N PRO A 92 -1.93 -20.50 -22.54
CA PRO A 92 -3.07 -19.60 -22.35
C PRO A 92 -2.90 -18.21 -22.99
N TYR A 93 -1.68 -17.78 -23.30
CA TYR A 93 -1.40 -16.52 -23.99
C TYR A 93 -1.52 -16.62 -25.52
N LEU A 94 -1.82 -17.81 -26.04
CA LEU A 94 -2.16 -18.04 -27.45
C LEU A 94 -3.66 -17.86 -27.74
N LEU A 95 -4.40 -17.28 -26.80
CA LEU A 95 -5.81 -16.93 -26.91
C LEU A 95 -6.00 -15.41 -26.98
N GLU A 96 -6.84 -14.98 -27.91
CA GLU A 96 -7.33 -13.60 -28.04
C GLU A 96 -8.86 -13.56 -27.85
N MET A 97 -9.35 -12.57 -27.10
CA MET A 97 -10.79 -12.32 -26.98
C MET A 97 -11.23 -11.11 -27.80
N ALA A 98 -12.29 -11.29 -28.58
CA ALA A 98 -13.03 -10.24 -29.27
C ALA A 98 -14.36 -9.98 -28.53
N ASN A 99 -14.47 -8.81 -27.91
CA ASN A 99 -15.71 -8.39 -27.24
C ASN A 99 -16.72 -7.92 -28.30
N ILE A 100 -17.70 -8.77 -28.61
CA ILE A 100 -18.79 -8.48 -29.55
C ILE A 100 -20.15 -8.42 -28.84
N ARG A 101 -20.17 -8.44 -27.50
CA ARG A 101 -21.38 -8.28 -26.69
C ARG A 101 -21.51 -6.86 -26.17
N GLU A 102 -20.78 -6.54 -25.10
CA GLU A 102 -20.80 -5.21 -24.48
C GLU A 102 -20.36 -4.11 -25.46
N HIS A 103 -19.40 -4.43 -26.34
CA HIS A 103 -18.85 -3.47 -27.29
C HIS A 103 -19.50 -3.52 -28.68
N CYS A 104 -20.51 -4.40 -28.89
CA CYS A 104 -21.19 -4.50 -30.19
C CYS A 104 -22.68 -4.81 -30.04
N SER A 105 -23.09 -6.06 -29.80
CA SER A 105 -24.51 -6.45 -29.83
C SER A 105 -25.40 -5.69 -28.84
N TRP A 106 -24.86 -5.27 -27.69
CA TRP A 106 -25.64 -4.59 -26.66
C TRP A 106 -25.78 -3.08 -26.87
N VAL A 107 -25.02 -2.51 -27.79
CA VAL A 107 -24.95 -1.05 -28.04
C VAL A 107 -25.47 -0.68 -29.43
N HIS A 108 -26.06 -1.64 -30.14
CA HIS A 108 -26.59 -1.47 -31.49
C HIS A 108 -27.92 -2.16 -31.64
N ASP A 109 -28.81 -1.58 -32.43
CA ASP A 109 -30.09 -2.20 -32.80
C ASP A 109 -30.12 -2.64 -34.27
N ASN A 110 -29.29 -2.03 -35.12
CA ASN A 110 -29.18 -2.38 -36.53
C ASN A 110 -28.28 -3.61 -36.72
N ILE A 111 -28.88 -4.71 -37.19
CA ILE A 111 -28.19 -6.00 -37.39
C ILE A 111 -27.05 -5.88 -38.42
N GLU A 112 -27.22 -5.12 -39.50
CA GLU A 112 -26.20 -5.02 -40.55
C GLU A 112 -24.96 -4.27 -40.05
N GLU A 113 -25.17 -3.15 -39.36
CA GLU A 113 -24.11 -2.34 -38.76
C GLU A 113 -23.38 -3.10 -37.64
N ALA A 114 -24.14 -3.76 -36.75
CA ALA A 114 -23.58 -4.58 -35.68
C ALA A 114 -22.79 -5.77 -36.24
N THR A 115 -23.29 -6.42 -37.29
CA THR A 115 -22.60 -7.52 -37.96
C THR A 115 -21.29 -7.05 -38.61
N ALA A 116 -21.30 -5.93 -39.34
CA ALA A 116 -20.09 -5.36 -39.93
C ALA A 116 -19.05 -4.99 -38.87
N LYS A 117 -19.48 -4.39 -37.76
CA LYS A 117 -18.61 -4.07 -36.62
C LYS A 117 -18.04 -5.34 -35.97
N ALA A 118 -18.85 -6.36 -35.74
CA ALA A 118 -18.40 -7.62 -35.16
C ALA A 118 -17.34 -8.30 -36.03
N ILE A 119 -17.54 -8.32 -37.36
CA ILE A 119 -16.57 -8.86 -38.32
C ILE A 119 -15.21 -8.14 -38.19
N ASP A 120 -15.20 -6.80 -38.13
CA ASP A 120 -13.96 -6.03 -38.01
C ASP A 120 -13.23 -6.28 -36.69
N ILE A 121 -13.97 -6.34 -35.57
CA ILE A 121 -13.38 -6.63 -34.25
C ILE A 121 -12.74 -8.02 -34.26
N ILE A 122 -13.45 -9.04 -34.77
CA ILE A 122 -12.95 -10.41 -34.78
C ILE A 122 -11.81 -10.57 -35.79
N ARG A 123 -11.85 -9.91 -36.96
CA ARG A 123 -10.74 -9.93 -37.92
C ARG A 123 -9.47 -9.33 -37.30
N GLY A 124 -9.59 -8.24 -36.56
CA GLY A 124 -8.48 -7.68 -35.77
C GLY A 124 -7.91 -8.70 -34.78
N ALA A 125 -8.78 -9.38 -34.03
CA ALA A 125 -8.38 -10.43 -33.10
C ALA A 125 -7.67 -11.62 -33.81
N VAL A 126 -8.16 -12.05 -34.97
CA VAL A 126 -7.51 -13.10 -35.80
C VAL A 126 -6.12 -12.66 -36.26
N TYR A 127 -5.97 -11.42 -36.71
CA TYR A 127 -4.68 -10.89 -37.15
C TYR A 127 -3.69 -10.79 -35.98
N ARG A 128 -4.15 -10.33 -34.81
CA ARG A 128 -3.33 -10.34 -33.58
C ARG A 128 -2.95 -11.76 -33.17
N ALA A 129 -3.89 -12.70 -33.22
CA ALA A 129 -3.68 -14.10 -32.84
C ALA A 129 -2.55 -14.77 -33.65
N LYS A 130 -2.37 -14.40 -34.92
CA LYS A 130 -1.22 -14.87 -35.74
C LYS A 130 0.13 -14.51 -35.13
N GLN A 131 0.20 -13.37 -34.44
CA GLN A 131 1.41 -12.80 -33.84
C GLN A 131 1.55 -13.13 -32.35
N LEU A 132 0.59 -13.85 -31.74
CA LEU A 132 0.72 -14.27 -30.34
C LEU A 132 1.86 -15.28 -30.17
N GLU A 133 2.52 -15.18 -29.03
CA GLU A 133 3.67 -16.00 -28.64
C GLU A 133 3.35 -16.71 -27.33
N GLU A 134 4.03 -17.83 -27.09
CA GLU A 134 3.90 -18.54 -25.83
C GLU A 134 4.54 -17.72 -24.72
N LEU A 135 3.77 -17.43 -23.67
CA LEU A 135 4.26 -16.72 -22.50
C LEU A 135 4.01 -17.55 -21.24
N HIS A 136 4.93 -17.43 -20.28
CA HIS A 136 4.84 -18.14 -19.01
C HIS A 136 4.96 -17.12 -17.88
N PRO A 137 4.09 -17.17 -16.86
CA PRO A 137 4.17 -16.28 -15.71
C PRO A 137 5.60 -16.18 -15.18
N ILE A 138 6.07 -14.95 -14.96
CA ILE A 138 7.43 -14.74 -14.49
C ILE A 138 7.44 -15.02 -13.00
N LYS A 139 8.26 -16.00 -12.61
CA LYS A 139 8.40 -16.43 -11.23
C LYS A 139 9.57 -15.72 -10.58
N THR A 140 9.28 -14.97 -9.52
CA THR A 140 10.32 -14.33 -8.69
C THR A 140 10.39 -15.08 -7.37
N LYS A 141 11.57 -15.55 -6.99
CA LYS A 141 11.76 -16.27 -5.72
C LYS A 141 11.53 -15.30 -4.56
N VAL A 142 10.77 -15.74 -3.56
CA VAL A 142 10.54 -14.96 -2.34
C VAL A 142 11.63 -15.30 -1.32
N LYS A 143 12.33 -14.28 -0.84
CA LYS A 143 13.26 -14.39 0.28
C LYS A 143 12.50 -14.82 1.54
N ARG A 144 13.16 -15.60 2.39
CA ARG A 144 12.53 -16.20 3.59
C ARG A 144 12.81 -15.44 4.87
N GLU A 145 13.59 -14.38 4.82
CA GLU A 145 13.89 -13.55 5.99
C GLU A 145 12.86 -12.43 6.11
N VAL A 146 12.66 -11.95 7.33
CA VAL A 146 11.60 -11.01 7.70
C VAL A 146 12.21 -9.86 8.47
N LEU A 147 11.82 -8.64 8.14
CA LEU A 147 12.13 -7.46 8.95
C LEU A 147 10.92 -7.09 9.82
N VAL A 148 11.13 -6.90 11.11
CA VAL A 148 10.17 -6.30 12.04
C VAL A 148 10.75 -4.99 12.56
N ILE A 149 10.02 -3.89 12.42
CA ILE A 149 10.45 -2.54 12.78
C ILE A 149 9.66 -2.06 14.00
N GLY A 150 10.35 -1.87 15.13
CA GLY A 150 9.79 -1.50 16.42
C GLY A 150 9.79 -2.66 17.40
N GLY A 151 10.51 -2.51 18.50
CA GLY A 151 10.68 -3.48 19.58
C GLY A 151 9.65 -3.34 20.71
N GLY A 152 8.47 -2.77 20.45
CA GLY A 152 7.36 -2.78 21.40
C GLY A 152 6.68 -4.16 21.50
N ILE A 153 5.68 -4.30 22.38
CA ILE A 153 4.96 -5.58 22.57
C ILE A 153 4.41 -6.17 21.26
N THR A 154 3.92 -5.34 20.34
CA THR A 154 3.47 -5.79 19.00
C THR A 154 4.61 -6.41 18.21
N GLY A 155 5.73 -5.69 18.04
CA GLY A 155 6.85 -6.19 17.27
C GLY A 155 7.55 -7.39 17.90
N ILE A 156 7.63 -7.43 19.24
CA ILE A 156 8.11 -8.61 19.99
C ILE A 156 7.21 -9.82 19.69
N GLN A 157 5.89 -9.66 19.76
CA GLN A 157 4.96 -10.75 19.46
C GLN A 157 5.07 -11.20 18.00
N THR A 158 5.11 -10.27 17.04
CA THR A 158 5.27 -10.60 15.61
C THR A 158 6.58 -11.34 15.36
N ALA A 159 7.69 -10.88 15.96
CA ALA A 159 9.00 -11.52 15.81
C ALA A 159 8.99 -12.96 16.34
N LEU A 160 8.45 -13.18 17.54
CA LEU A 160 8.29 -14.52 18.11
C LEU A 160 7.42 -15.42 17.22
N GLU A 161 6.25 -14.92 16.79
CA GLU A 161 5.33 -15.69 15.93
C GLU A 161 5.93 -16.10 14.59
N MET A 162 6.75 -15.25 13.98
CA MET A 162 7.45 -15.57 12.73
C MET A 162 8.61 -16.53 12.99
N ALA A 163 9.36 -16.32 14.07
CA ALA A 163 10.52 -17.12 14.40
C ALA A 163 10.15 -18.55 14.84
N ASP A 164 9.05 -18.72 15.59
CA ASP A 164 8.48 -20.01 15.98
C ASP A 164 7.98 -20.81 14.76
N LYS A 165 7.58 -20.11 13.69
CA LYS A 165 7.24 -20.72 12.37
C LYS A 165 8.48 -21.03 11.52
N GLY A 166 9.68 -20.78 12.03
CA GLY A 166 10.96 -21.14 11.42
C GLY A 166 11.58 -20.10 10.50
N TYR A 167 11.02 -18.88 10.42
CA TYR A 167 11.59 -17.80 9.61
C TYR A 167 12.71 -17.08 10.35
N GLN A 168 13.73 -16.62 9.61
CA GLN A 168 14.75 -15.73 10.16
C GLN A 168 14.17 -14.32 10.28
N VAL A 169 14.27 -13.72 11.45
CA VAL A 169 13.71 -12.41 11.76
C VAL A 169 14.82 -11.44 12.15
N HIS A 170 14.80 -10.27 11.53
CA HIS A 170 15.57 -9.09 11.94
C HIS A 170 14.61 -8.16 12.70
N LEU A 171 14.84 -7.94 13.99
CA LEU A 171 14.05 -7.02 14.81
C LEU A 171 14.86 -5.73 15.02
N VAL A 172 14.36 -4.62 14.49
CA VAL A 172 15.01 -3.31 14.54
C VAL A 172 14.32 -2.43 15.59
N GLU A 173 15.09 -1.90 16.52
CA GLU A 173 14.64 -1.02 17.60
C GLU A 173 15.53 0.23 17.69
N ARG A 174 14.89 1.40 17.73
CA ARG A 174 15.61 2.70 17.77
C ARG A 174 16.28 2.95 19.12
N SER A 175 15.69 2.46 20.20
CA SER A 175 16.14 2.64 21.57
C SER A 175 17.27 1.65 21.92
N PRO A 176 18.00 1.86 23.03
CA PRO A 176 18.99 0.90 23.51
C PRO A 176 18.39 -0.45 23.95
N CYS A 177 17.09 -0.53 24.23
CA CYS A 177 16.42 -1.76 24.63
C CYS A 177 15.04 -1.88 23.98
N ILE A 178 14.59 -3.11 23.73
CA ILE A 178 13.20 -3.41 23.37
C ILE A 178 12.28 -3.26 24.59
N GLY A 179 10.97 -3.14 24.36
CA GLY A 179 9.93 -3.08 25.39
C GLY A 179 8.84 -2.04 25.09
N GLY A 180 9.23 -0.91 24.48
CA GLY A 180 8.35 0.21 24.16
C GLY A 180 7.61 0.78 25.38
N HIS A 181 6.50 1.49 25.14
CA HIS A 181 5.71 2.10 26.23
C HIS A 181 5.17 1.11 27.25
N MET A 182 4.98 -0.16 26.90
CA MET A 182 4.50 -1.17 27.84
C MET A 182 5.49 -1.37 29.01
N ALA A 183 6.79 -1.21 28.76
CA ALA A 183 7.80 -1.26 29.83
C ALA A 183 7.69 -0.08 30.80
N GLN A 184 7.13 1.05 30.39
CA GLN A 184 6.95 2.22 31.24
C GLN A 184 5.73 2.10 32.17
N LEU A 185 4.80 1.19 31.90
CA LEU A 185 3.59 1.01 32.70
C LEU A 185 3.91 0.30 34.02
N SER A 186 3.15 0.58 35.09
CA SER A 186 3.24 -0.20 36.33
C SER A 186 2.44 -1.50 36.20
N GLU A 187 1.14 -1.39 35.90
CA GLU A 187 0.22 -2.51 35.66
C GLU A 187 -0.60 -2.32 34.39
N THR A 188 -1.23 -3.40 33.93
CA THR A 188 -2.07 -3.40 32.72
C THR A 188 -3.54 -3.68 33.05
N PHE A 189 -4.46 -2.87 32.51
CA PHE A 189 -5.89 -3.16 32.61
C PHE A 189 -6.30 -4.32 31.67
N PRO A 190 -7.41 -5.02 31.96
CA PRO A 190 -8.28 -4.90 33.13
C PRO A 190 -7.85 -5.82 34.29
N THR A 191 -6.79 -6.60 34.10
CA THR A 191 -6.36 -7.66 35.03
C THR A 191 -5.57 -7.13 36.22
N LEU A 192 -4.92 -5.97 36.06
CA LEU A 192 -3.95 -5.39 37.01
C LEU A 192 -2.68 -6.24 37.17
N ASP A 193 -2.33 -7.02 36.14
CA ASP A 193 -1.03 -7.68 36.10
C ASP A 193 0.08 -6.62 36.03
N CYS A 194 1.19 -6.87 36.73
CA CYS A 194 2.40 -6.08 36.54
C CYS A 194 2.86 -6.17 35.09
N SER A 195 3.13 -5.02 34.46
CA SER A 195 3.53 -4.94 33.05
C SER A 195 4.79 -5.79 32.76
N TYR A 196 5.78 -5.72 33.64
CA TYR A 196 7.02 -6.48 33.53
C TYR A 196 6.80 -7.98 33.64
N CYS A 197 5.87 -8.44 34.48
CA CYS A 197 5.60 -9.87 34.65
C CYS A 197 5.14 -10.55 33.35
N ILE A 198 4.50 -9.80 32.45
CA ILE A 198 4.01 -10.32 31.16
C ILE A 198 4.90 -9.90 29.98
N LEU A 199 5.58 -8.76 30.06
CA LEU A 199 6.46 -8.26 29.00
C LEU A 199 7.88 -8.83 29.09
N ALA A 200 8.49 -8.87 30.28
CA ALA A 200 9.89 -9.28 30.44
C ALA A 200 10.14 -10.73 29.96
N PRO A 201 9.26 -11.73 30.24
CA PRO A 201 9.43 -13.06 29.66
C PRO A 201 9.44 -13.05 28.14
N ARG A 202 8.60 -12.23 27.49
CA ARG A 202 8.56 -12.09 26.03
C ARG A 202 9.82 -11.44 25.49
N MET A 203 10.33 -10.41 26.16
CA MET A 203 11.61 -9.76 25.81
C MET A 203 12.79 -10.73 25.91
N VAL A 204 12.82 -11.56 26.95
CA VAL A 204 13.85 -12.61 27.11
C VAL A 204 13.69 -13.68 26.04
N SER A 205 12.47 -14.17 25.81
CA SER A 205 12.19 -15.16 24.75
C SER A 205 12.67 -14.68 23.39
N VAL A 206 12.36 -13.45 23.00
CA VAL A 206 12.77 -12.92 21.68
C VAL A 206 14.28 -12.66 21.62
N GLY A 207 14.89 -12.20 22.72
CA GLY A 207 16.33 -11.95 22.80
C GLY A 207 17.18 -13.23 22.78
N GLN A 208 16.64 -14.36 23.21
CA GLN A 208 17.31 -15.66 23.21
C GLN A 208 16.91 -16.55 22.03
N HIS A 209 15.97 -16.10 21.18
CA HIS A 209 15.46 -16.93 20.11
C HIS A 209 16.51 -17.09 18.98
N PRO A 210 16.89 -18.32 18.59
CA PRO A 210 17.99 -18.55 17.64
C PRO A 210 17.71 -18.06 16.21
N LYS A 211 16.43 -17.79 15.90
CA LYS A 211 15.98 -17.23 14.61
C LYS A 211 15.71 -15.73 14.64
N VAL A 212 15.95 -15.05 15.76
CA VAL A 212 15.77 -13.60 15.85
C VAL A 212 17.12 -12.93 16.05
N LYS A 213 17.42 -11.95 15.20
CA LYS A 213 18.56 -11.04 15.37
C LYS A 213 18.03 -9.65 15.71
N ILE A 214 18.41 -9.15 16.88
CA ILE A 214 17.96 -7.84 17.38
C ILE A 214 19.03 -6.79 17.05
N TYR A 215 18.60 -5.69 16.44
CA TYR A 215 19.40 -4.50 16.21
C TYR A 215 18.81 -3.37 17.04
N THR A 216 19.40 -3.07 18.19
CA THR A 216 19.08 -1.87 18.98
C THR A 216 19.89 -0.68 18.51
N MET A 217 19.48 0.54 18.87
CA MET A 217 20.10 1.75 18.36
C MET A 217 20.03 1.84 16.83
N ALA A 218 19.03 1.21 16.21
CA ALA A 218 18.96 1.01 14.78
C ALA A 218 17.66 1.52 14.17
N GLU A 219 17.76 2.16 13.01
CA GLU A 219 16.63 2.74 12.28
C GLU A 219 16.74 2.44 10.78
N PRO A 220 15.64 2.15 10.08
CA PRO A 220 15.68 2.01 8.62
C PRO A 220 15.95 3.37 7.96
N VAL A 221 16.80 3.38 6.92
CA VAL A 221 17.14 4.61 6.17
C VAL A 221 16.85 4.51 4.68
N ALA A 222 16.75 3.30 4.13
CA ALA A 222 16.40 3.10 2.72
C ALA A 222 15.73 1.74 2.49
N LEU A 223 14.87 1.68 1.47
CA LEU A 223 14.30 0.45 0.94
C LEU A 223 14.54 0.38 -0.56
N LYS A 224 15.14 -0.72 -1.01
CA LYS A 224 15.25 -1.10 -2.42
C LYS A 224 14.55 -2.43 -2.65
N GLY A 225 14.34 -2.75 -3.92
CA GLY A 225 13.73 -4.02 -4.32
C GLY A 225 12.21 -3.99 -4.34
N VAL A 226 11.63 -5.18 -4.32
CA VAL A 226 10.26 -5.43 -4.77
C VAL A 226 9.59 -6.48 -3.88
N PRO A 227 8.25 -6.65 -3.96
CA PRO A 227 7.56 -7.63 -3.12
C PRO A 227 8.24 -9.01 -3.16
N GLY A 228 8.60 -9.53 -1.99
CA GLY A 228 9.30 -10.81 -1.85
C GLY A 228 10.82 -10.76 -2.01
N ASP A 229 11.39 -9.66 -2.47
CA ASP A 229 12.83 -9.45 -2.66
C ASP A 229 13.21 -8.00 -2.32
N TYR A 230 13.12 -7.68 -1.03
CA TYR A 230 13.50 -6.38 -0.50
C TYR A 230 14.95 -6.39 -0.02
N VAL A 231 15.57 -5.22 -0.12
CA VAL A 231 16.85 -4.89 0.52
C VAL A 231 16.61 -3.63 1.35
N VAL A 232 16.63 -3.77 2.67
CA VAL A 232 16.42 -2.67 3.61
C VAL A 232 17.77 -2.27 4.18
N THR A 233 18.16 -1.02 4.01
CA THR A 233 19.35 -0.46 4.68
C THR A 233 18.92 0.07 6.03
N ILE A 234 19.55 -0.42 7.09
CA ILE A 234 19.40 0.10 8.46
C ILE A 234 20.68 0.80 8.89
N LYS A 235 20.53 1.87 9.67
CA LYS A 235 21.64 2.60 10.28
C LYS A 235 21.66 2.30 11.78
N VAL A 236 22.76 1.73 12.25
CA VAL A 236 23.01 1.43 13.66
C VAL A 236 23.88 2.55 14.24
N LYS A 237 23.36 3.29 15.21
CA LYS A 237 24.09 4.32 15.95
C LYS A 237 25.08 3.65 16.91
N PRO A 238 26.27 4.22 17.12
CA PRO A 238 27.26 3.65 18.02
C PRO A 238 26.72 3.66 19.45
N ARG A 239 26.63 2.48 20.06
CA ARG A 239 26.31 2.33 21.49
C ARG A 239 27.47 2.80 22.39
N TYR A 240 28.69 2.78 21.84
CA TYR A 240 29.97 2.95 22.54
C TYR A 240 30.20 1.97 23.70
N VAL A 241 29.43 0.89 23.74
CA VAL A 241 29.56 -0.22 24.69
C VAL A 241 29.35 -1.52 23.93
N GLU A 242 30.32 -2.43 24.01
CA GLU A 242 30.24 -3.77 23.45
C GLU A 242 29.28 -4.62 24.28
N ILE A 243 28.14 -5.00 23.69
CA ILE A 243 27.07 -5.76 24.38
C ILE A 243 27.62 -7.06 24.97
N GLU A 244 28.41 -7.81 24.21
CA GLU A 244 28.95 -9.13 24.62
C GLU A 244 29.94 -9.06 25.79
N LYS A 245 30.58 -7.90 26.03
CA LYS A 245 31.51 -7.69 27.15
C LYS A 245 30.84 -7.05 28.36
N CYS A 246 29.72 -6.37 28.16
CA CYS A 246 29.06 -5.61 29.22
C CYS A 246 28.37 -6.55 30.21
N THR A 247 28.70 -6.42 31.50
CA THR A 247 28.09 -7.21 32.58
C THR A 247 26.87 -6.52 33.21
N GLY A 248 26.68 -5.22 32.94
CA GLY A 248 25.65 -4.40 33.58
C GLY A 248 25.80 -4.34 35.11
N CYS A 249 27.01 -4.04 35.60
CA CYS A 249 27.36 -4.00 37.02
C CYS A 249 27.19 -2.64 37.73
N ASP A 250 26.90 -1.59 36.97
CA ASP A 250 26.62 -0.21 37.43
C ASP A 250 27.83 0.64 37.86
N ASP A 251 29.05 0.08 37.99
CA ASP A 251 30.29 0.81 38.34
C ASP A 251 30.51 2.09 37.51
N CYS A 252 30.21 2.00 36.21
CA CYS A 252 30.38 3.11 35.28
C CYS A 252 29.42 4.28 35.54
N THR A 253 28.25 4.04 36.13
CA THR A 253 27.27 5.08 36.46
C THR A 253 27.66 5.86 37.71
N GLU A 254 28.28 5.19 38.69
CA GLU A 254 28.69 5.79 39.95
C GLU A 254 29.73 6.91 39.75
N VAL A 255 30.60 6.73 38.76
CA VAL A 255 31.67 7.69 38.44
C VAL A 255 31.28 8.74 37.40
N CYS A 256 30.10 8.61 36.77
CA CYS A 256 29.67 9.54 35.72
C CYS A 256 29.24 10.89 36.32
N PRO A 257 29.89 12.00 35.95
CA PRO A 257 29.57 13.32 36.52
C PRO A 257 28.36 13.99 35.87
N VAL A 258 27.84 13.44 34.77
CA VAL A 258 26.75 14.04 34.00
C VAL A 258 25.41 13.58 34.55
N GLU A 259 24.47 14.52 34.68
CA GLU A 259 23.07 14.23 35.02
C GLU A 259 22.17 14.83 33.96
N VAL A 260 21.26 14.01 33.45
CA VAL A 260 20.24 14.40 32.45
C VAL A 260 18.87 13.88 32.89
N PRO A 261 17.78 14.56 32.53
CA PRO A 261 16.43 14.06 32.79
C PRO A 261 16.25 12.66 32.20
N ASP A 262 15.68 11.76 32.97
CA ASP A 262 15.44 10.37 32.55
C ASP A 262 14.18 10.27 31.69
N GLU A 263 14.36 10.00 30.39
CA GLU A 263 13.26 9.90 29.42
C GLU A 263 12.35 8.71 29.69
N PHE A 264 12.89 7.59 30.19
CA PHE A 264 12.08 6.42 30.54
C PHE A 264 11.15 6.73 31.71
N ASN A 265 11.65 7.51 32.68
CA ASN A 265 10.87 8.01 33.81
C ASN A 265 10.17 9.35 33.53
N MET A 266 10.02 9.74 32.25
CA MET A 266 9.27 10.94 31.82
C MET A 266 9.75 12.25 32.47
N GLY A 267 11.07 12.35 32.73
CA GLY A 267 11.72 13.51 33.32
C GLY A 267 11.51 13.69 34.83
N LEU A 268 10.93 12.69 35.51
CA LEU A 268 10.68 12.74 36.97
C LEU A 268 11.92 12.41 37.80
N THR A 269 12.90 11.75 37.19
CA THR A 269 14.19 11.38 37.81
C THR A 269 15.33 11.81 36.91
N TRP A 270 16.55 11.67 37.42
CA TRP A 270 17.79 11.95 36.70
C TRP A 270 18.51 10.65 36.40
N ARG A 271 19.08 10.54 35.20
CA ARG A 271 19.99 9.46 34.81
C ARG A 271 21.37 10.02 34.47
N LYS A 272 22.35 9.14 34.33
CA LYS A 272 23.71 9.48 33.89
C LYS A 272 23.82 9.44 32.36
N ALA A 273 24.91 9.98 31.82
CA ALA A 273 25.20 9.89 30.39
C ALA A 273 25.54 8.45 29.94
N ILE A 274 26.11 7.62 30.82
CA ILE A 274 26.15 6.16 30.63
C ILE A 274 24.97 5.55 31.36
N TYR A 275 24.11 4.82 30.66
CA TYR A 275 22.84 4.36 31.22
C TYR A 275 22.34 3.05 30.62
N ILE A 276 21.46 2.38 31.35
CA ILE A 276 20.53 1.37 30.83
C ILE A 276 19.13 1.99 30.95
N PRO A 277 18.30 2.02 29.89
CA PRO A 277 16.98 2.67 29.94
C PRO A 277 16.09 2.21 31.10
N PHE A 278 16.09 0.91 31.40
CA PHE A 278 15.41 0.33 32.55
C PHE A 278 16.03 -1.02 32.94
N PRO A 279 15.91 -1.49 34.19
CA PRO A 279 16.70 -2.62 34.71
C PRO A 279 16.51 -3.95 33.97
N GLN A 280 15.31 -4.20 33.44
CA GLN A 280 14.94 -5.42 32.69
C GLN A 280 15.10 -5.27 31.17
N GLY A 281 15.75 -4.19 30.70
CA GLY A 281 15.97 -3.92 29.28
C GLY A 281 16.71 -5.06 28.58
N VAL A 282 16.28 -5.38 27.36
CA VAL A 282 16.93 -6.39 26.50
C VAL A 282 17.43 -5.70 25.22
N PRO A 283 18.71 -5.85 24.85
CA PRO A 283 19.79 -6.47 25.61
C PRO A 283 20.08 -5.68 26.89
N ARG A 284 20.49 -6.39 27.95
CA ARG A 284 20.87 -5.77 29.23
C ARG A 284 22.31 -5.27 29.14
N ALA A 285 22.51 -4.17 28.42
CA ALA A 285 23.80 -3.53 28.23
C ALA A 285 23.67 -2.01 28.31
N TYR A 286 24.71 -1.37 28.81
CA TYR A 286 24.83 0.08 28.87
C TYR A 286 24.90 0.71 27.48
N ALA A 287 24.52 1.98 27.38
CA ALA A 287 24.74 2.84 26.21
C ALA A 287 25.25 4.21 26.68
N LEU A 288 26.01 4.89 25.81
CA LEU A 288 26.34 6.29 26.02
C LEU A 288 25.37 7.20 25.29
N ASP A 289 24.91 8.21 26.02
CA ASP A 289 24.16 9.34 25.51
C ASP A 289 25.03 10.18 24.57
N LEU A 290 24.65 10.21 23.30
CA LEU A 290 25.38 10.86 22.22
C LEU A 290 25.47 12.38 22.40
N ASP A 291 24.46 12.97 23.02
CA ASP A 291 24.29 14.42 23.09
C ASP A 291 24.89 15.00 24.38
N ASN A 292 24.94 14.20 25.45
CA ASN A 292 25.31 14.68 26.78
C ASN A 292 26.63 14.12 27.33
N CYS A 293 27.21 13.07 26.72
CA CYS A 293 28.46 12.49 27.21
C CYS A 293 29.66 13.42 26.95
N LEU A 294 30.33 13.84 28.04
CA LEU A 294 31.57 14.62 28.00
C LEU A 294 32.78 13.85 27.42
N GLY A 295 32.63 12.56 27.09
CA GLY A 295 33.70 11.71 26.58
C GLY A 295 33.69 11.54 25.06
N LEU A 296 32.67 12.02 24.33
CA LEU A 296 32.49 11.71 22.92
C LEU A 296 33.05 12.77 21.97
N ALA A 297 32.79 14.07 22.18
CA ALA A 297 33.38 15.13 21.33
C ALA A 297 33.18 16.55 21.91
N PRO A 298 34.25 17.26 22.35
CA PRO A 298 35.62 16.79 22.59
C PRO A 298 35.71 15.86 23.82
N ILE A 299 36.72 14.98 23.87
CA ILE A 299 36.93 14.08 25.01
C ILE A 299 37.43 14.91 26.22
N ALA A 300 36.52 15.19 27.15
CA ALA A 300 36.79 15.88 28.41
C ALA A 300 36.66 14.95 29.64
N CYS A 301 36.19 13.72 29.48
CA CYS A 301 35.99 12.74 30.57
C CYS A 301 36.17 11.30 30.07
N GLY A 302 36.80 10.43 30.87
CA GLY A 302 36.99 9.00 30.60
C GLY A 302 36.78 8.07 31.80
N LYS A 303 36.20 8.59 32.90
CA LYS A 303 36.12 7.87 34.19
C LYS A 303 35.41 6.52 34.10
N CYS A 304 34.35 6.42 33.29
CA CYS A 304 33.61 5.17 33.11
C CYS A 304 34.47 4.08 32.45
N VAL A 305 35.40 4.44 31.56
CA VAL A 305 36.35 3.50 30.93
C VAL A 305 37.35 2.98 31.96
N GLU A 306 37.83 3.85 32.86
CA GLU A 306 38.82 3.50 33.89
C GLU A 306 38.30 2.43 34.87
N VAL A 307 37.01 2.49 35.22
CA VAL A 307 36.37 1.53 36.16
C VAL A 307 35.77 0.30 35.48
N CYS A 308 35.67 0.27 34.14
CA CYS A 308 35.07 -0.84 33.42
C CYS A 308 36.04 -2.03 33.32
N GLU A 309 36.00 -2.95 34.28
CA GLU A 309 36.87 -4.15 34.29
C GLU A 309 36.79 -4.99 33.00
N PRO A 310 35.60 -5.26 32.42
CA PRO A 310 35.50 -6.02 31.17
C PRO A 310 35.99 -5.27 29.93
N LYS A 311 36.32 -3.97 30.06
CA LYS A 311 36.69 -3.08 28.96
C LYS A 311 35.65 -3.09 27.84
N ALA A 312 34.38 -2.99 28.22
CA ALA A 312 33.25 -2.98 27.30
C ALA A 312 33.05 -1.61 26.64
N ILE A 313 33.48 -0.51 27.27
CA ILE A 313 33.28 0.85 26.75
C ILE A 313 34.35 1.16 25.69
N ASN A 314 33.90 1.55 24.51
CA ASN A 314 34.75 1.81 23.35
C ASN A 314 34.26 3.07 22.61
N TYR A 315 35.00 4.17 22.75
CA TYR A 315 34.70 5.46 22.11
C TYR A 315 34.97 5.49 20.60
N ASP A 316 35.72 4.53 20.07
CA ASP A 316 36.05 4.48 18.64
C ASP A 316 34.94 3.82 17.80
N MET A 317 33.86 3.32 18.44
CA MET A 317 32.70 2.77 17.73
C MET A 317 32.12 3.78 16.74
N GLN A 318 31.97 3.38 15.49
CA GLN A 318 31.39 4.19 14.44
C GLN A 318 29.95 3.76 14.13
N PRO A 319 29.10 4.67 13.61
CA PRO A 319 27.84 4.28 13.01
C PRO A 319 28.06 3.25 11.90
N GLU A 320 27.18 2.26 11.82
CA GLU A 320 27.23 1.20 10.80
C GLU A 320 25.97 1.24 9.94
N GLU A 321 26.11 1.03 8.64
CA GLU A 321 24.98 0.76 7.75
C GLU A 321 24.99 -0.72 7.36
N ILE A 322 23.86 -1.39 7.59
CA ILE A 322 23.69 -2.81 7.34
C ILE A 322 22.57 -2.99 6.31
N GLU A 323 22.84 -3.69 5.22
CA GLU A 323 21.81 -4.10 4.27
C GLU A 323 21.20 -5.45 4.70
N LEU A 324 19.87 -5.49 4.76
CA LEU A 324 19.09 -6.67 5.15
C LEU A 324 18.23 -7.14 3.97
N ASP A 325 18.52 -8.35 3.50
CA ASP A 325 17.77 -9.04 2.46
C ASP A 325 16.52 -9.71 3.04
N VAL A 326 15.32 -9.20 2.76
CA VAL A 326 14.06 -9.72 3.35
C VAL A 326 12.96 -9.93 2.33
N GLY A 327 12.09 -10.91 2.58
CA GLY A 327 10.92 -11.18 1.76
C GLY A 327 9.69 -10.39 2.20
N ALA A 328 9.56 -10.11 3.50
CA ALA A 328 8.50 -9.28 4.03
C ALA A 328 9.00 -8.32 5.11
N ILE A 329 8.27 -7.22 5.27
CA ILE A 329 8.53 -6.16 6.24
C ILE A 329 7.27 -5.96 7.08
N ILE A 330 7.39 -5.91 8.40
CA ILE A 330 6.31 -5.60 9.34
C ILE A 330 6.68 -4.34 10.12
N VAL A 331 5.83 -3.31 10.04
CA VAL A 331 6.02 -2.04 10.73
C VAL A 331 5.13 -1.98 11.97
N ALA A 332 5.76 -1.85 13.14
CA ALA A 332 5.15 -1.86 14.46
C ALA A 332 5.79 -0.80 15.39
N THR A 333 6.03 0.40 14.85
CA THR A 333 6.75 1.51 15.51
C THR A 333 6.01 2.18 16.66
N GLY A 334 4.75 1.77 16.93
CA GLY A 334 4.00 2.25 18.07
C GLY A 334 3.43 3.65 17.87
N TYR A 335 3.49 4.47 18.91
CA TYR A 335 2.82 5.77 19.00
C TYR A 335 3.62 6.75 19.88
N ASP A 336 3.20 8.00 19.94
CA ASP A 336 3.64 8.99 20.92
C ASP A 336 2.44 9.70 21.58
N GLN A 337 2.66 10.47 22.65
CA GLN A 337 1.61 11.28 23.27
C GLN A 337 1.65 12.71 22.76
N ILE A 338 0.46 13.30 22.57
CA ILE A 338 0.37 14.72 22.27
C ILE A 338 1.00 15.55 23.40
N SER A 339 1.67 16.64 23.03
CA SER A 339 2.36 17.49 23.98
C SER A 339 1.36 18.13 24.97
N PRO A 340 1.57 17.99 26.29
CA PRO A 340 0.72 18.65 27.29
C PRO A 340 0.90 20.17 27.30
N ASN A 341 2.01 20.70 26.77
CA ASN A 341 2.26 22.14 26.68
C ASN A 341 1.29 22.86 25.74
N ASP A 342 0.65 22.13 24.82
CA ASP A 342 -0.33 22.70 23.89
C ASP A 342 -1.65 23.05 24.59
N PHE A 343 -1.86 22.58 25.83
CA PHE A 343 -3.09 22.73 26.62
C PHE A 343 -2.89 23.61 27.85
N GLY A 344 -2.53 24.88 27.62
CA GLY A 344 -2.22 25.86 28.67
C GLY A 344 -3.33 26.08 29.72
N GLU A 345 -4.58 25.81 29.39
CA GLU A 345 -5.69 25.84 30.35
C GLU A 345 -5.54 24.84 31.52
N TYR A 346 -4.70 23.81 31.36
CA TYR A 346 -4.43 22.81 32.39
C TYR A 346 -3.18 23.10 33.21
N SER A 347 -2.48 24.21 32.95
CA SER A 347 -1.32 24.67 33.74
C SER A 347 -0.19 23.63 33.86
N TYR A 348 -0.05 22.73 32.88
CA TYR A 348 1.09 21.82 32.81
C TYR A 348 2.39 22.63 32.69
N GLY A 349 3.42 22.23 33.43
CA GLY A 349 4.70 22.97 33.52
C GLY A 349 4.67 24.20 34.42
N MET A 350 3.49 24.70 34.83
CA MET A 350 3.36 25.79 35.80
C MET A 350 3.31 25.30 37.25
N HIS A 351 2.93 24.04 37.46
CA HIS A 351 2.91 23.39 38.77
C HIS A 351 3.39 21.94 38.65
N PRO A 352 4.32 21.46 39.50
CA PRO A 352 4.94 20.13 39.37
C PRO A 352 3.96 18.97 39.60
N ASP A 353 2.85 19.18 40.32
CA ASP A 353 1.81 18.17 40.53
C ASP A 353 0.72 18.12 39.44
N VAL A 354 0.92 18.81 38.31
CA VAL A 354 0.15 18.59 37.08
C VAL A 354 0.98 17.67 36.18
N VAL A 355 0.56 16.41 36.07
CA VAL A 355 1.34 15.35 35.40
C VAL A 355 0.54 14.70 34.29
N THR A 356 1.21 14.10 33.31
CA THR A 356 0.55 13.26 32.30
C THR A 356 0.23 11.88 32.86
N ASN A 357 -0.67 11.15 32.19
CA ASN A 357 -0.98 9.77 32.57
C ASN A 357 0.25 8.86 32.51
N LEU A 358 1.22 9.09 31.61
CA LEU A 358 2.44 8.28 31.54
C LEU A 358 3.44 8.66 32.64
N GLN A 359 3.55 9.94 33.00
CA GLN A 359 4.27 10.36 34.22
C GLN A 359 3.65 9.73 35.47
N PHE A 360 2.32 9.64 35.54
CA PHE A 360 1.65 9.00 36.66
C PHE A 360 1.96 7.49 36.75
N GLU A 361 2.12 6.77 35.64
CA GLU A 361 2.62 5.37 35.68
C GLU A 361 3.98 5.26 36.37
N ARG A 362 4.87 6.22 36.10
CA ARG A 362 6.20 6.27 36.72
C ARG A 362 6.10 6.65 38.19
N ILE A 363 5.23 7.59 38.56
CA ILE A 363 4.94 7.95 39.96
C ILE A 363 4.39 6.74 40.73
N MET A 364 3.49 5.95 40.14
CA MET A 364 2.99 4.71 40.74
C MET A 364 4.15 3.74 41.03
N HIS A 365 5.05 3.55 40.06
CA HIS A 365 6.22 2.70 40.21
C HIS A 365 7.21 3.20 41.28
N LEU A 366 7.31 4.52 41.46
CA LEU A 366 8.20 5.20 42.43
C LEU A 366 7.53 5.45 43.80
N GLY A 367 6.37 4.86 44.07
CA GLY A 367 5.74 4.86 45.40
C GLY A 367 4.67 5.94 45.64
N PHE A 368 4.03 6.48 44.60
CA PHE A 368 2.88 7.40 44.70
C PHE A 368 3.19 8.74 45.38
N HIS A 369 4.40 9.26 45.24
CA HIS A 369 4.78 10.55 45.82
C HIS A 369 4.51 11.71 44.86
N LYS A 370 4.00 12.83 45.38
CA LYS A 370 3.86 14.09 44.65
C LYS A 370 5.23 14.64 44.22
N PRO A 371 5.40 15.07 42.96
CA PRO A 371 6.64 15.72 42.52
C PRO A 371 7.00 16.99 43.31
N SER A 372 6.02 17.74 43.83
CA SER A 372 6.27 18.99 44.56
C SER A 372 6.97 18.82 45.91
N ASP A 373 6.49 17.89 46.74
CA ASP A 373 6.83 17.81 48.17
C ASP A 373 7.15 16.39 48.66
N GLY A 374 7.12 15.40 47.76
CA GLY A 374 7.43 14.00 48.07
C GLY A 374 6.41 13.31 48.96
N LYS A 375 5.22 13.90 49.21
CA LYS A 375 4.18 13.27 50.04
C LYS A 375 3.17 12.51 49.16
N PRO A 376 2.47 11.49 49.70
CA PRO A 376 1.35 10.87 49.00
C PRO A 376 0.21 11.88 48.76
N PRO A 377 -0.44 11.89 47.58
CA PRO A 377 -1.59 12.74 47.33
C PRO A 377 -2.82 12.23 48.09
N ARG A 378 -3.66 13.12 48.62
CA ARG A 378 -4.92 12.78 49.30
C ARG A 378 -6.12 12.94 48.40
N LYS A 379 -6.07 13.83 47.41
CA LYS A 379 -7.15 14.05 46.43
C LYS A 379 -6.60 14.28 45.02
N VAL A 380 -6.98 13.42 44.08
CA VAL A 380 -6.43 13.41 42.71
C VAL A 380 -7.55 13.54 41.67
N ALA A 381 -7.35 14.44 40.71
CA ALA A 381 -8.22 14.61 39.55
C ALA A 381 -7.60 13.96 38.31
N PHE A 382 -8.32 13.06 37.64
CA PHE A 382 -7.97 12.54 36.33
C PHE A 382 -8.82 13.25 35.27
N ILE A 383 -8.18 13.99 34.38
CA ILE A 383 -8.85 14.73 33.30
C ILE A 383 -8.72 13.91 32.01
N LEU A 384 -9.86 13.46 31.47
CA LEU A 384 -9.88 12.66 30.26
C LEU A 384 -9.86 13.50 28.98
N CYS A 385 -9.54 12.85 27.85
CA CYS A 385 -9.63 13.42 26.51
C CYS A 385 -8.74 14.66 26.27
N VAL A 386 -7.63 14.81 26.99
CA VAL A 386 -6.70 15.94 26.78
C VAL A 386 -6.03 15.78 25.41
N GLY A 387 -6.42 16.62 24.45
CA GLY A 387 -5.94 16.55 23.07
C GLY A 387 -6.58 15.46 22.20
N SER A 388 -7.69 14.86 22.64
CA SER A 388 -8.47 13.89 21.85
C SER A 388 -9.94 14.27 21.82
N ARG A 389 -10.66 13.81 20.79
CA ARG A 389 -12.09 14.10 20.59
C ARG A 389 -12.40 15.59 20.57
N ALA A 390 -11.53 16.37 19.94
CA ALA A 390 -11.68 17.82 19.87
C ALA A 390 -11.32 18.35 18.47
N LEU A 391 -12.01 19.40 18.04
CA LEU A 391 -11.90 19.98 16.68
C LEU A 391 -10.93 21.16 16.61
N GLN A 392 -10.27 21.52 17.72
CA GLN A 392 -9.24 22.56 17.66
C GLN A 392 -8.01 22.03 16.90
N GLU A 393 -7.34 22.89 16.15
CA GLU A 393 -6.15 22.54 15.35
C GLU A 393 -5.03 21.88 16.17
N ARG A 394 -4.87 22.29 17.43
CA ARG A 394 -3.92 21.70 18.39
C ARG A 394 -4.32 20.31 18.93
N ALA A 395 -5.48 19.77 18.55
CA ALA A 395 -6.03 18.52 19.09
C ALA A 395 -6.33 17.52 17.97
N LYS A 396 -6.79 16.33 18.35
CA LYS A 396 -7.16 15.26 17.43
C LYS A 396 -8.64 14.96 17.52
N GLU A 397 -9.30 14.81 16.37
CA GLU A 397 -10.74 14.51 16.31
C GLU A 397 -11.07 13.10 16.82
N TYR A 398 -10.13 12.17 16.66
CA TYR A 398 -10.29 10.79 17.08
C TYR A 398 -10.12 10.61 18.60
N CYS A 399 -10.60 9.46 19.09
CA CYS A 399 -10.42 9.05 20.48
C CYS A 399 -9.09 8.29 20.63
N CYS A 400 -8.32 8.56 21.69
CA CYS A 400 -7.12 7.79 22.03
C CYS A 400 -7.39 6.35 22.49
N LYS A 401 -8.67 5.94 22.55
CA LYS A 401 -9.19 4.59 22.88
C LYS A 401 -8.91 4.06 24.29
N ILE A 402 -7.69 4.25 24.80
CA ILE A 402 -7.23 3.65 26.06
C ILE A 402 -7.31 4.60 27.27
N GLY A 403 -7.44 5.92 27.05
CA GLY A 403 -7.39 6.93 28.13
C GLY A 403 -8.40 6.70 29.26
N CYS A 404 -9.63 6.28 28.94
CA CYS A 404 -10.64 5.93 29.96
C CYS A 404 -10.15 4.77 30.86
N MET A 405 -9.66 3.70 30.25
CA MET A 405 -9.26 2.50 30.99
C MET A 405 -7.95 2.71 31.77
N ILE A 406 -7.02 3.52 31.24
CA ILE A 406 -5.82 3.96 31.96
C ILE A 406 -6.23 4.72 33.23
N ALA A 407 -7.07 5.74 33.13
CA ALA A 407 -7.47 6.53 34.29
C ALA A 407 -8.21 5.69 35.35
N ILE A 408 -9.11 4.78 34.92
CA ILE A 408 -9.79 3.85 35.82
C ILE A 408 -8.78 2.95 36.54
N LYS A 409 -7.80 2.40 35.80
CA LYS A 409 -6.73 1.56 36.36
C LYS A 409 -5.91 2.33 37.38
N GLN A 410 -5.45 3.53 37.01
CA GLN A 410 -4.64 4.39 37.85
C GLN A 410 -5.37 4.78 39.14
N ALA A 411 -6.67 5.12 39.06
CA ALA A 411 -7.50 5.42 40.22
C ALA A 411 -7.67 4.21 41.16
N ILE A 412 -7.96 3.01 40.62
CA ILE A 412 -8.03 1.78 41.42
C ILE A 412 -6.70 1.50 42.13
N MET A 413 -5.59 1.60 41.41
CA MET A 413 -4.26 1.34 41.98
C MET A 413 -3.89 2.35 43.07
N LEU A 414 -4.21 3.63 42.85
CA LEU A 414 -4.03 4.68 43.83
C LEU A 414 -4.85 4.42 45.10
N GLN A 415 -6.12 4.06 44.98
CA GLN A 415 -6.97 3.74 46.13
C GLN A 415 -6.50 2.52 46.93
N LYS A 416 -5.88 1.54 46.26
CA LYS A 416 -5.27 0.38 46.94
C LYS A 416 -4.00 0.74 47.69
N ALA A 417 -3.20 1.65 47.14
CA ALA A 417 -1.88 1.99 47.67
C ALA A 417 -1.92 3.08 48.74
N VAL A 418 -2.81 4.07 48.61
CA VAL A 418 -2.86 5.26 49.46
C VAL A 418 -4.16 5.27 50.29
N PRO A 419 -4.08 5.11 51.63
CA PRO A 419 -5.26 5.10 52.49
C PRO A 419 -6.04 6.42 52.42
N ASN A 420 -7.38 6.33 52.36
CA ASN A 420 -8.31 7.47 52.36
C ASN A 420 -8.11 8.48 51.21
N VAL A 421 -7.49 8.06 50.09
CA VAL A 421 -7.35 8.91 48.91
C VAL A 421 -8.68 9.06 48.16
N GLU A 422 -8.99 10.28 47.75
CA GLU A 422 -10.11 10.59 46.86
C GLU A 422 -9.63 10.64 45.41
N SER A 423 -10.27 9.88 44.52
CA SER A 423 -9.98 9.90 43.08
C SER A 423 -11.21 10.35 42.30
N TRP A 424 -11.08 11.41 41.51
CA TRP A 424 -12.15 11.97 40.69
C TRP A 424 -11.77 11.88 39.21
N ILE A 425 -12.61 11.26 38.39
CA ILE A 425 -12.42 11.15 36.94
C ILE A 425 -13.40 12.09 36.23
N PHE A 426 -12.87 13.10 35.54
CA PHE A 426 -13.62 14.07 34.73
C PHE A 426 -13.70 13.59 33.28
N TYR A 427 -14.89 13.26 32.80
CA TYR A 427 -15.07 12.55 31.53
C TYR A 427 -16.26 13.10 30.70
N GLN A 428 -16.24 12.84 29.38
CA GLN A 428 -17.44 13.02 28.53
C GLN A 428 -18.27 11.73 28.48
N ASP A 429 -17.61 10.65 28.05
CA ASP A 429 -18.15 9.29 28.02
C ASP A 429 -17.09 8.32 28.55
N VAL A 430 -17.50 7.33 29.34
CA VAL A 430 -16.63 6.22 29.71
C VAL A 430 -16.66 5.18 28.59
N ARG A 431 -15.52 4.93 27.95
CA ARG A 431 -15.40 3.97 26.84
C ARG A 431 -14.76 2.68 27.30
N ALA A 432 -15.56 1.83 27.93
CA ALA A 432 -15.16 0.52 28.46
C ALA A 432 -15.58 -0.65 27.53
N GLY A 433 -15.20 -0.57 26.24
CA GLY A 433 -15.73 -1.46 25.18
C GLY A 433 -15.06 -2.83 25.02
N GLY A 434 -14.02 -3.15 25.80
CA GLY A 434 -13.28 -4.41 25.73
C GLY A 434 -13.83 -5.51 26.66
N LYS A 435 -13.35 -6.75 26.49
CA LYS A 435 -13.73 -7.87 27.38
C LYS A 435 -13.29 -7.59 28.82
N GLY A 436 -14.24 -7.55 29.75
CA GLY A 436 -13.96 -7.29 31.16
C GLY A 436 -13.82 -5.80 31.51
N TYR A 437 -14.03 -4.88 30.56
CA TYR A 437 -13.77 -3.46 30.78
C TYR A 437 -14.93 -2.79 31.52
N GLU A 438 -16.17 -3.15 31.22
CA GLU A 438 -17.35 -2.63 31.93
C GLU A 438 -17.37 -3.09 33.39
N GLU A 439 -17.02 -4.36 33.63
CA GLU A 439 -16.89 -4.92 34.97
C GLU A 439 -15.72 -4.26 35.73
N PHE A 440 -14.65 -3.88 35.04
CA PHE A 440 -13.55 -3.12 35.62
C PHE A 440 -13.97 -1.68 35.98
N TYR A 441 -14.76 -1.03 35.12
CA TYR A 441 -15.36 0.27 35.40
C TYR A 441 -16.32 0.21 36.61
N ALA A 442 -17.21 -0.78 36.66
CA ALA A 442 -18.13 -1.00 37.79
C ALA A 442 -17.35 -1.17 39.11
N ARG A 443 -16.28 -1.98 39.10
CA ARG A 443 -15.40 -2.19 40.25
C ARG A 443 -14.78 -0.89 40.77
N ALA A 444 -14.35 0.01 39.88
CA ALA A 444 -13.81 1.31 40.30
C ALA A 444 -14.86 2.14 41.06
N ARG A 445 -16.11 2.13 40.59
CA ARG A 445 -17.22 2.81 41.26
C ARG A 445 -17.53 2.20 42.63
N GLU A 446 -17.51 0.87 42.73
CA GLU A 446 -17.69 0.16 44.01
C GLU A 446 -16.56 0.47 45.01
N GLN A 447 -15.34 0.75 44.53
CA GLN A 447 -14.20 1.19 45.34
C GLN A 447 -14.23 2.69 45.68
N GLY A 448 -15.28 3.41 45.25
CA GLY A 448 -15.46 4.81 45.60
C GLY A 448 -14.73 5.80 44.69
N VAL A 449 -14.24 5.37 43.52
CA VAL A 449 -13.78 6.32 42.49
C VAL A 449 -14.97 7.16 42.03
N ARG A 450 -14.86 8.48 42.12
CA ARG A 450 -15.91 9.40 41.72
C ARG A 450 -15.81 9.71 40.24
N PHE A 451 -16.92 9.58 39.53
CA PHE A 451 -17.02 9.90 38.10
C PHE A 451 -17.85 11.16 37.93
N VAL A 452 -17.25 12.20 37.35
CA VAL A 452 -17.90 13.48 37.06
C VAL A 452 -18.06 13.61 35.55
N ARG A 453 -19.32 13.66 35.09
CA ARG A 453 -19.60 13.80 33.66
C ARG A 453 -19.50 15.28 33.27
N GLY A 454 -18.32 15.67 32.86
CA GLY A 454 -17.97 16.97 32.29
C GLY A 454 -16.47 17.14 32.31
N LEU A 455 -15.91 17.64 31.22
CA LEU A 455 -14.47 17.90 31.15
C LEU A 455 -14.11 19.11 32.01
N ALA A 456 -12.92 19.06 32.59
CA ALA A 456 -12.34 20.21 33.23
C ALA A 456 -12.16 21.34 32.19
N ALA A 457 -12.69 22.52 32.50
CA ALA A 457 -12.52 23.72 31.70
C ALA A 457 -11.13 24.33 31.89
N LYS A 458 -10.59 24.28 33.13
CA LYS A 458 -9.25 24.74 33.47
C LYS A 458 -8.76 24.19 34.81
N VAL A 459 -7.44 24.20 34.99
CA VAL A 459 -6.75 23.92 36.25
C VAL A 459 -5.99 25.18 36.66
N LEU A 460 -6.23 25.66 37.88
CA LEU A 460 -5.60 26.86 38.42
C LEU A 460 -4.70 26.49 39.61
N PRO A 461 -3.38 26.73 39.52
CA PRO A 461 -2.48 26.60 40.67
C PRO A 461 -2.87 27.57 41.80
N SER A 462 -2.91 27.08 43.03
CA SER A 462 -3.29 27.86 44.23
C SER A 462 -2.47 27.42 45.43
N ASN A 463 -1.34 28.10 45.68
CA ASN A 463 -0.34 27.78 46.70
C ASN A 463 0.01 26.28 46.70
N ASP A 464 -0.54 25.51 47.65
CA ASP A 464 -0.29 24.07 47.85
C ASP A 464 -1.35 23.15 47.21
N SER A 465 -2.18 23.67 46.32
CA SER A 465 -3.30 22.93 45.72
C SER A 465 -3.59 23.34 44.27
N LEU A 466 -4.33 22.50 43.57
CA LEU A 466 -4.79 22.68 42.19
C LEU A 466 -6.31 22.80 42.19
N VAL A 467 -6.84 23.95 41.77
CA VAL A 467 -8.29 24.16 41.64
C VAL A 467 -8.74 23.72 40.26
N VAL A 468 -9.57 22.68 40.18
CA VAL A 468 -10.17 22.20 38.95
C VAL A 468 -11.55 22.81 38.80
N LYS A 469 -11.79 23.51 37.69
CA LYS A 469 -13.10 24.05 37.32
C LYS A 469 -13.75 23.19 36.24
N ALA A 470 -14.95 22.69 36.47
CA ALA A 470 -15.71 21.86 35.53
C ALA A 470 -17.21 22.09 35.72
N GLU A 471 -18.02 21.48 34.86
CA GLU A 471 -19.49 21.40 35.03
C GLU A 471 -19.87 19.92 35.19
N ASP A 472 -20.61 19.56 36.23
CA ASP A 472 -21.27 18.25 36.27
C ASP A 472 -22.54 18.34 35.41
N THR A 473 -22.45 17.83 34.19
CA THR A 473 -23.56 17.90 33.22
C THR A 473 -24.75 17.01 33.59
N ILE A 474 -24.58 16.06 34.53
CA ILE A 474 -25.70 15.26 35.03
C ILE A 474 -26.49 16.06 36.07
N ALA A 475 -25.78 16.74 36.97
CA ALA A 475 -26.39 17.55 38.03
C ALA A 475 -26.77 18.98 37.57
N GLY A 476 -26.18 19.47 36.47
CA GLY A 476 -26.32 20.86 36.02
C GLY A 476 -25.65 21.86 36.96
N THR A 477 -24.57 21.45 37.63
CA THR A 477 -23.89 22.26 38.66
C THR A 477 -22.43 22.50 38.32
N GLU A 478 -21.96 23.72 38.57
CA GLU A 478 -20.53 24.05 38.49
C GLU A 478 -19.75 23.36 39.60
N ILE A 479 -18.56 22.88 39.26
CA ILE A 479 -17.58 22.31 40.17
C ILE A 479 -16.37 23.25 40.20
N GLU A 480 -16.00 23.69 41.40
CA GLU A 480 -14.75 24.37 41.68
C GLU A 480 -14.14 23.72 42.92
N GLU A 481 -13.30 22.72 42.70
CA GLU A 481 -12.83 21.82 43.76
C GLU A 481 -11.30 21.78 43.80
N LYS A 482 -10.74 21.60 45.00
CA LYS A 482 -9.29 21.54 45.24
C LYS A 482 -8.77 20.11 45.19
N PHE A 483 -7.63 19.93 44.53
CA PHE A 483 -6.92 18.68 44.39
C PHE A 483 -5.44 18.86 44.75
N ASP A 484 -4.81 17.80 45.21
CA ASP A 484 -3.36 17.79 45.50
C ASP A 484 -2.54 17.44 44.26
N MET A 485 -3.15 16.75 43.29
CA MET A 485 -2.53 16.36 42.03
C MET A 485 -3.58 16.29 40.91
N VAL A 486 -3.16 16.64 39.70
CA VAL A 486 -3.96 16.50 38.48
C VAL A 486 -3.21 15.60 37.50
N VAL A 487 -3.90 14.59 36.97
CA VAL A 487 -3.40 13.66 35.96
C VAL A 487 -4.12 13.90 34.64
N LEU A 488 -3.38 14.29 33.62
CA LEU A 488 -3.87 14.55 32.27
C LEU A 488 -3.80 13.28 31.43
N SER A 489 -4.96 12.73 31.03
CA SER A 489 -5.01 11.59 30.11
C SER A 489 -4.84 12.07 28.67
N MET A 490 -3.60 12.01 28.20
CA MET A 490 -3.18 12.59 26.92
C MET A 490 -3.69 11.79 25.73
N GLY A 491 -3.91 12.50 24.64
CA GLY A 491 -4.14 11.94 23.32
C GLY A 491 -2.94 11.17 22.80
N ILE A 492 -3.22 10.16 21.98
CA ILE A 492 -2.21 9.37 21.28
C ILE A 492 -2.04 9.94 19.88
N THR A 493 -0.80 10.11 19.44
CA THR A 493 -0.43 10.57 18.10
C THR A 493 0.50 9.55 17.44
N PRO A 494 0.66 9.63 16.11
CA PRO A 494 1.73 8.90 15.42
C PRO A 494 3.10 9.25 15.97
N GLN A 495 4.08 8.39 15.72
CA GLN A 495 5.49 8.71 15.97
C GLN A 495 5.92 9.93 15.14
N PRO A 496 6.80 10.81 15.66
CA PRO A 496 7.28 12.00 14.94
C PRO A 496 7.93 11.69 13.57
N ASP A 497 8.57 10.54 13.44
CA ASP A 497 9.27 10.07 12.24
C ASP A 497 8.37 9.24 11.30
N MET A 498 7.05 9.22 11.51
CA MET A 498 6.14 8.43 10.68
C MET A 498 6.14 8.89 9.21
N GLU A 499 6.28 10.19 8.94
CA GLU A 499 6.36 10.70 7.56
C GLU A 499 7.64 10.23 6.84
N GLU A 500 8.76 10.17 7.55
CA GLU A 500 10.02 9.65 7.01
C GLU A 500 9.91 8.14 6.73
N THR A 501 9.37 7.39 7.70
CA THR A 501 9.07 5.96 7.53
C THR A 501 8.13 5.72 6.34
N SER A 502 7.11 6.58 6.18
CA SER A 502 6.19 6.54 5.04
C SER A 502 6.91 6.66 3.69
N LYS A 503 7.85 7.61 3.59
CA LYS A 503 8.65 7.84 2.38
C LYS A 503 9.58 6.68 2.09
N ILE A 504 10.26 6.13 3.10
CA ILE A 504 11.17 4.99 2.95
C ILE A 504 10.42 3.77 2.44
N PHE A 505 9.31 3.41 3.08
CA PHE A 505 8.57 2.18 2.76
C PHE A 505 7.49 2.36 1.69
N GLY A 506 7.21 3.59 1.25
CA GLY A 506 6.13 3.88 0.30
C GLY A 506 4.76 3.53 0.86
N LEU A 507 4.53 3.85 2.13
CA LEU A 507 3.25 3.63 2.82
C LEU A 507 2.33 4.84 2.66
N HIS A 508 1.04 4.65 2.93
CA HIS A 508 0.07 5.75 2.94
C HIS A 508 -0.30 6.08 4.37
N THR A 509 -0.48 7.37 4.65
CA THR A 509 -0.95 7.87 5.94
C THR A 509 -2.36 8.43 5.81
N GLY A 510 -3.20 8.17 6.82
CA GLY A 510 -4.55 8.68 6.91
C GLY A 510 -4.60 10.16 7.34
N PRO A 511 -5.80 10.78 7.33
CA PRO A 511 -5.99 12.15 7.82
C PRO A 511 -5.73 12.29 9.33
N ASP A 512 -5.75 11.17 10.07
CA ASP A 512 -5.39 11.08 11.48
C ASP A 512 -3.86 11.04 11.73
N GLY A 513 -3.08 10.91 10.66
CA GLY A 513 -1.62 10.86 10.63
C GLY A 513 -1.03 9.45 10.81
N PHE A 514 -1.84 8.42 11.06
CA PHE A 514 -1.37 7.03 11.19
C PHE A 514 -1.22 6.36 9.83
N PHE A 515 -0.55 5.20 9.76
CA PHE A 515 -0.55 4.42 8.51
C PHE A 515 -1.94 3.86 8.20
N MET A 516 -2.23 3.75 6.91
CA MET A 516 -3.43 3.11 6.40
C MET A 516 -3.19 1.65 6.05
N GLU A 517 -4.08 0.79 6.52
CA GLU A 517 -4.26 -0.55 6.02
C GLU A 517 -4.85 -0.56 4.60
N LYS A 518 -4.64 -1.66 3.87
CA LYS A 518 -5.15 -1.87 2.51
C LYS A 518 -6.68 -1.82 2.47
N HIS A 519 -7.32 -2.40 3.47
CA HIS A 519 -8.77 -2.31 3.64
C HIS A 519 -9.18 -2.56 5.10
N TYR A 520 -9.91 -1.60 5.69
CA TYR A 520 -10.36 -1.58 7.08
C TYR A 520 -10.85 -2.92 7.66
N LYS A 521 -11.63 -3.69 6.90
CA LYS A 521 -12.20 -4.99 7.34
C LYS A 521 -11.55 -6.25 6.77
N LEU A 522 -11.19 -6.23 5.49
CA LEU A 522 -10.76 -7.42 4.75
C LEU A 522 -9.26 -7.66 4.85
N ASN A 523 -8.48 -6.59 4.99
CA ASN A 523 -7.02 -6.61 5.04
C ASN A 523 -6.51 -5.61 6.08
N PRO A 524 -6.84 -5.80 7.37
CA PRO A 524 -6.62 -4.79 8.41
C PRO A 524 -5.15 -4.61 8.81
N VAL A 525 -4.24 -5.47 8.35
CA VAL A 525 -2.80 -5.43 8.66
C VAL A 525 -1.92 -5.46 7.41
N ASP A 526 -2.50 -5.60 6.21
CA ASP A 526 -1.78 -5.48 4.95
C ASP A 526 -1.67 -4.00 4.59
N SER A 527 -0.53 -3.56 4.05
CA SER A 527 -0.43 -2.21 3.45
C SER A 527 -0.81 -2.25 1.96
N ALA A 528 -0.89 -1.07 1.33
CA ALA A 528 -1.06 -0.97 -0.12
C ALA A 528 0.15 -1.55 -0.90
N ARG A 529 1.34 -1.59 -0.29
CA ARG A 529 2.54 -2.17 -0.89
C ARG A 529 2.66 -3.64 -0.50
N GLU A 530 2.56 -4.52 -1.49
CA GLU A 530 2.59 -5.97 -1.26
C GLU A 530 3.86 -6.43 -0.54
N GLY A 531 3.76 -7.37 0.39
CA GLY A 531 4.89 -7.82 1.20
C GLY A 531 5.26 -6.89 2.35
N ILE A 532 4.60 -5.73 2.50
CA ILE A 532 4.74 -4.85 3.66
C ILE A 532 3.43 -4.84 4.47
N PHE A 533 3.55 -5.08 5.77
CA PHE A 533 2.45 -5.17 6.73
C PHE A 533 2.62 -4.12 7.83
N VAL A 534 1.50 -3.68 8.41
CA VAL A 534 1.43 -2.66 9.46
C VAL A 534 0.57 -3.18 10.60
N CYS A 535 0.97 -2.94 11.84
CA CYS A 535 0.24 -3.44 13.01
C CYS A 535 0.55 -2.66 14.29
N GLY A 536 -0.27 -2.83 15.32
CA GLY A 536 -0.08 -2.14 16.60
C GLY A 536 -0.48 -0.67 16.50
N CYS A 537 -0.07 0.16 17.46
CA CYS A 537 -0.50 1.56 17.51
C CYS A 537 -0.04 2.41 16.31
N THR A 538 0.78 1.87 15.41
CA THR A 538 1.12 2.49 14.13
C THR A 538 -0.08 2.66 13.20
N LEU A 539 -1.11 1.81 13.33
CA LEU A 539 -2.41 1.92 12.65
C LEU A 539 -3.42 2.81 13.39
N GLY A 540 -3.03 3.37 14.55
CA GLY A 540 -3.90 4.18 15.38
C GLY A 540 -4.11 3.62 16.79
N PRO A 541 -4.75 4.40 17.69
CA PRO A 541 -4.77 4.13 19.12
C PRO A 541 -5.44 2.80 19.48
N LYS A 542 -4.78 1.99 20.32
CA LYS A 542 -5.27 0.67 20.77
C LYS A 542 -4.61 0.21 22.06
N ASP A 543 -5.23 -0.79 22.70
CA ASP A 543 -4.68 -1.39 23.92
C ASP A 543 -3.69 -2.52 23.60
N ILE A 544 -3.08 -3.07 24.66
CA ILE A 544 -2.06 -4.12 24.57
C ILE A 544 -2.62 -5.39 23.94
N ARG A 545 -3.87 -5.76 24.25
CA ARG A 545 -4.47 -7.00 23.77
C ARG A 545 -4.69 -6.91 22.27
N GLU A 546 -5.32 -5.84 21.80
CA GLU A 546 -5.54 -5.61 20.37
C GLU A 546 -4.21 -5.50 19.61
N SER A 547 -3.21 -4.86 20.23
CA SER A 547 -1.85 -4.74 19.69
C SER A 547 -1.15 -6.10 19.52
N VAL A 548 -1.37 -7.04 20.45
CA VAL A 548 -0.87 -8.41 20.39
C VAL A 548 -1.63 -9.21 19.31
N GLU A 549 -2.96 -9.09 19.27
CA GLU A 549 -3.81 -9.74 18.28
C GLU A 549 -3.43 -9.33 16.84
N GLU A 550 -3.20 -8.03 16.59
CA GLU A 550 -2.72 -7.54 15.29
C GLU A 550 -1.29 -8.00 14.98
N GLY A 551 -0.41 -8.07 15.99
CA GLY A 551 0.94 -8.59 15.81
C GLY A 551 0.95 -10.05 15.33
N MET A 552 0.05 -10.87 15.86
CA MET A 552 -0.18 -12.26 15.42
C MET A 552 -0.80 -12.31 14.01
N ALA A 553 -1.75 -11.42 13.71
CA ALA A 553 -2.38 -11.33 12.39
C ALA A 553 -1.36 -10.94 11.31
N ALA A 554 -0.53 -9.92 11.56
CA ALA A 554 0.53 -9.49 10.66
C ALA A 554 1.54 -10.61 10.39
N ALA A 555 1.96 -11.34 11.44
CA ALA A 555 2.83 -12.50 11.28
C ALA A 555 2.18 -13.59 10.41
N SER A 556 0.89 -13.87 10.58
CA SER A 556 0.15 -14.84 9.77
C SER A 556 0.07 -14.43 8.28
N ARG A 557 -0.23 -13.15 8.02
CA ARG A 557 -0.27 -12.60 6.66
C ARG A 557 1.12 -12.61 5.99
N ALA A 558 2.16 -12.21 6.71
CA ALA A 558 3.55 -12.26 6.23
C ALA A 558 4.00 -13.70 5.96
N THR A 559 3.65 -14.66 6.83
CA THR A 559 3.91 -16.09 6.62
C THR A 559 3.22 -16.60 5.35
N THR A 560 1.96 -16.20 5.11
CA THR A 560 1.22 -16.61 3.91
C THR A 560 1.91 -16.09 2.64
N PHE A 561 2.33 -14.82 2.66
CA PHE A 561 3.02 -14.19 1.55
C PHE A 561 4.39 -14.83 1.26
N ILE A 562 5.23 -15.00 2.28
CA ILE A 562 6.54 -15.64 2.14
C ILE A 562 6.41 -17.13 1.80
N GLY A 563 5.41 -17.79 2.36
CA GLY A 563 5.11 -19.20 2.14
C GLY A 563 4.77 -19.56 0.69
N LEU A 564 4.45 -18.57 -0.16
CA LEU A 564 4.31 -18.77 -1.61
C LEU A 564 5.60 -19.32 -2.23
N GLY A 565 6.77 -18.93 -1.70
CA GLY A 565 8.10 -19.33 -2.18
C GLY A 565 8.49 -18.72 -3.53
N GLU A 566 7.53 -18.55 -4.44
CA GLU A 566 7.66 -17.87 -5.72
C GLU A 566 6.42 -17.00 -5.95
N LEU A 567 6.63 -15.74 -6.35
CA LEU A 567 5.58 -14.86 -6.84
C LEU A 567 5.47 -15.03 -8.35
N ALA A 568 4.31 -15.49 -8.81
CA ALA A 568 3.98 -15.52 -10.23
C ALA A 568 3.42 -14.16 -10.65
N THR A 569 4.08 -13.52 -11.60
CA THR A 569 3.65 -12.25 -12.18
C THR A 569 3.24 -12.41 -13.63
N SER A 570 2.41 -11.47 -14.11
CA SER A 570 2.07 -11.43 -15.52
C SER A 570 3.35 -11.35 -16.37
N PRO A 571 3.47 -12.16 -17.43
CA PRO A 571 4.59 -12.09 -18.36
C PRO A 571 4.47 -10.95 -19.37
N GLU A 572 3.43 -10.12 -19.29
CA GLU A 572 3.14 -9.01 -20.22
C GLU A 572 4.00 -7.76 -19.96
N VAL A 573 5.26 -7.98 -19.54
CA VAL A 573 6.21 -6.93 -19.17
C VAL A 573 7.03 -6.47 -20.38
N PRO A 574 7.66 -5.28 -20.32
CA PRO A 574 8.61 -4.85 -21.33
C PRO A 574 9.84 -5.78 -21.43
N VAL A 575 10.29 -6.03 -22.66
CA VAL A 575 11.50 -6.79 -22.99
C VAL A 575 12.47 -5.88 -23.73
N ILE A 576 13.76 -5.97 -23.37
CA ILE A 576 14.81 -5.09 -23.87
C ILE A 576 15.77 -5.86 -24.78
N ASP A 577 15.87 -5.44 -26.03
CA ASP A 577 16.91 -5.84 -26.97
C ASP A 577 18.22 -5.11 -26.64
N ARG A 578 19.11 -5.83 -25.96
CA ARG A 578 20.42 -5.31 -25.54
C ARG A 578 21.31 -4.90 -26.70
N ALA A 579 21.11 -5.43 -27.91
CA ALA A 579 21.93 -5.08 -29.07
C ALA A 579 21.58 -3.68 -29.62
N LYS A 580 20.35 -3.21 -29.40
CA LYS A 580 19.89 -1.88 -29.83
C LYS A 580 19.98 -0.81 -28.74
N CYS A 581 19.95 -1.22 -27.48
CA CYS A 581 19.93 -0.31 -26.34
C CYS A 581 21.27 0.42 -26.16
N ASP A 582 21.24 1.76 -26.13
CA ASP A 582 22.40 2.63 -25.89
C ASP A 582 22.42 3.25 -24.48
N LEU A 583 21.59 2.75 -23.56
CA LEU A 583 21.48 3.19 -22.17
C LEU A 583 21.08 4.67 -21.98
N CYS A 584 20.35 5.27 -22.92
CA CYS A 584 19.93 6.67 -22.84
C CYS A 584 19.00 7.02 -21.65
N GLY A 585 18.28 6.04 -21.07
CA GLY A 585 17.51 6.23 -19.82
C GLY A 585 16.09 6.77 -19.97
N GLU A 586 15.62 7.10 -21.18
CA GLU A 586 14.24 7.62 -21.41
C GLU A 586 13.14 6.69 -20.83
N CYS A 587 13.34 5.38 -20.92
CA CYS A 587 12.42 4.39 -20.38
C CYS A 587 12.36 4.36 -18.85
N VAL A 588 13.45 4.73 -18.17
CA VAL A 588 13.52 4.87 -16.70
C VAL A 588 12.71 6.10 -16.30
N SER A 589 12.93 7.23 -16.97
CA SER A 589 12.27 8.51 -16.68
C SER A 589 10.75 8.47 -16.84
N ILE A 590 10.23 7.72 -17.82
CA ILE A 590 8.78 7.61 -18.03
C ILE A 590 8.09 6.59 -17.11
N CYS A 591 8.85 5.69 -16.45
CA CYS A 591 8.30 4.58 -15.68
C CYS A 591 7.66 5.09 -14.37
N PRO A 592 6.33 4.96 -14.18
CA PRO A 592 5.66 5.54 -13.02
C PRO A 592 5.95 4.79 -11.71
N THR A 593 6.42 3.54 -11.80
CA THR A 593 6.69 2.66 -10.66
C THR A 593 8.17 2.37 -10.46
N SER A 594 9.06 3.01 -11.22
CA SER A 594 10.50 2.71 -11.23
C SER A 594 10.82 1.22 -11.44
N ALA A 595 9.95 0.50 -12.15
CA ALA A 595 10.16 -0.91 -12.51
C ALA A 595 11.29 -1.11 -13.51
N ILE A 596 11.70 -0.04 -14.22
CA ILE A 596 12.82 -0.06 -15.14
C ILE A 596 13.96 0.74 -14.52
N THR A 597 15.11 0.12 -14.35
CA THR A 597 16.30 0.73 -13.75
C THR A 597 17.53 0.49 -14.62
N ILE A 598 18.54 1.34 -14.47
CA ILE A 598 19.89 1.09 -15.00
C ILE A 598 20.75 0.57 -13.85
N ALA A 599 21.23 -0.67 -13.96
CA ALA A 599 22.11 -1.32 -13.00
C ALA A 599 23.19 -2.12 -13.75
N ASP A 600 24.43 -2.09 -13.27
CA ASP A 600 25.57 -2.83 -13.83
C ASP A 600 25.75 -2.64 -15.35
N SER A 601 25.62 -1.39 -15.82
CA SER A 601 25.67 -1.04 -17.24
C SER A 601 24.64 -1.76 -18.11
N THR A 602 23.50 -2.16 -17.53
CA THR A 602 22.36 -2.76 -18.23
C THR A 602 21.06 -2.09 -17.81
N ILE A 603 20.06 -2.10 -18.69
CA ILE A 603 18.68 -1.76 -18.32
C ILE A 603 17.97 -3.05 -17.91
N THR A 604 17.36 -3.05 -16.72
CA THR A 604 16.62 -4.17 -16.16
C THR A 604 15.16 -3.79 -15.92
N VAL A 605 14.25 -4.73 -16.19
CA VAL A 605 12.83 -4.61 -15.86
C VAL A 605 12.54 -5.55 -14.71
N THR A 606 11.98 -5.02 -13.63
CA THR A 606 11.57 -5.80 -12.46
C THR A 606 10.08 -6.16 -12.58
N PRO A 607 9.72 -7.42 -12.91
CA PRO A 607 8.35 -7.78 -13.30
C PRO A 607 7.29 -7.49 -12.24
N VAL A 608 7.58 -7.80 -10.98
CA VAL A 608 6.70 -7.53 -9.81
C VAL A 608 6.45 -6.04 -9.54
N ALA A 609 7.29 -5.13 -10.05
CA ALA A 609 7.04 -3.68 -9.97
C ALA A 609 6.36 -3.11 -11.22
N CYS A 610 6.32 -3.88 -12.31
CA CYS A 610 5.79 -3.41 -13.58
C CYS A 610 4.26 -3.49 -13.60
N ILE A 611 3.60 -2.34 -13.78
CA ILE A 611 2.14 -2.28 -13.95
C ILE A 611 1.68 -2.60 -15.39
N ASN A 612 2.59 -3.08 -16.26
CA ASN A 612 2.33 -3.46 -17.64
C ASN A 612 1.74 -2.35 -18.53
N CYS A 613 1.98 -1.07 -18.23
CA CYS A 613 1.38 0.05 -18.98
C CYS A 613 1.95 0.27 -20.39
N GLY A 614 3.17 -0.18 -20.66
CA GLY A 614 3.79 -0.06 -22.00
C GLY A 614 4.32 1.33 -22.38
N ALA A 615 4.25 2.33 -21.50
CA ALA A 615 4.68 3.71 -21.78
C ALA A 615 6.17 3.85 -22.18
N CYS A 616 7.00 2.89 -21.74
CA CYS A 616 8.43 2.85 -22.06
C CYS A 616 8.74 2.50 -23.52
N VAL A 617 7.82 1.84 -24.23
CA VAL A 617 8.04 1.37 -25.61
C VAL A 617 8.14 2.54 -26.60
N PRO A 618 7.12 3.42 -26.74
CA PRO A 618 7.17 4.48 -27.75
C PRO A 618 8.13 5.63 -27.45
N VAL A 619 8.69 5.70 -26.23
CA VAL A 619 9.72 6.70 -25.90
C VAL A 619 11.13 6.22 -26.21
N CYS A 620 11.34 4.92 -26.47
CA CYS A 620 12.67 4.38 -26.75
C CYS A 620 13.16 4.84 -28.14
N PRO A 621 14.19 5.71 -28.24
CA PRO A 621 14.65 6.24 -29.52
C PRO A 621 15.33 5.19 -30.42
N ARG A 622 15.76 4.07 -29.83
CA ARG A 622 16.40 2.94 -30.53
C ARG A 622 15.45 1.82 -30.88
N GLU A 623 14.18 1.92 -30.46
CA GLU A 623 13.20 0.83 -30.59
C GLU A 623 13.76 -0.49 -30.03
N ALA A 624 14.50 -0.36 -28.93
CA ALA A 624 15.14 -1.45 -28.21
C ALA A 624 14.19 -2.11 -27.21
N ILE A 625 13.00 -1.55 -27.00
CA ILE A 625 12.03 -2.03 -26.03
C ILE A 625 10.77 -2.45 -26.78
N ASP A 626 10.24 -3.62 -26.46
CA ASP A 626 8.91 -4.06 -26.85
C ASP A 626 8.16 -4.58 -25.62
N GLN A 627 6.86 -4.88 -25.73
CA GLN A 627 6.08 -5.40 -24.61
C GLN A 627 5.49 -6.77 -24.94
N SER A 628 5.79 -7.78 -24.13
CA SER A 628 5.21 -9.12 -24.28
C SER A 628 3.68 -9.06 -24.24
N ASN A 629 3.03 -9.80 -25.14
CA ASN A 629 1.59 -9.80 -25.39
C ASN A 629 0.98 -8.48 -25.92
N PHE A 630 1.78 -7.41 -26.06
CA PHE A 630 1.41 -6.16 -26.71
C PHE A 630 2.56 -5.66 -27.60
N THR A 631 3.10 -6.59 -28.39
CA THR A 631 4.26 -6.29 -29.24
C THR A 631 3.88 -5.33 -30.36
N GLU A 632 4.85 -4.61 -30.92
CA GLU A 632 4.61 -3.77 -32.11
C GLU A 632 3.92 -4.57 -33.23
N LYS A 633 4.39 -5.81 -33.47
CA LYS A 633 3.80 -6.72 -34.47
C LYS A 633 2.34 -7.05 -34.16
N GLN A 634 2.03 -7.35 -32.90
CA GLN A 634 0.68 -7.72 -32.47
C GLN A 634 -0.30 -6.55 -32.61
N LEU A 635 0.08 -5.36 -32.13
CA LEU A 635 -0.77 -4.18 -32.21
C LEU A 635 -0.99 -3.73 -33.65
N ILE A 636 0.07 -3.68 -34.47
CA ILE A 636 -0.04 -3.33 -35.89
C ILE A 636 -0.93 -4.33 -36.63
N ALA A 637 -0.76 -5.64 -36.39
CA ALA A 637 -1.61 -6.66 -37.00
C ALA A 637 -3.09 -6.49 -36.60
N GLN A 638 -3.37 -6.21 -35.32
CA GLN A 638 -4.74 -5.95 -34.85
C GLN A 638 -5.35 -4.74 -35.56
N ILE A 639 -4.61 -3.63 -35.61
CA ILE A 639 -5.01 -2.39 -36.28
C ILE A 639 -5.34 -2.64 -37.75
N GLN A 640 -4.47 -3.39 -38.46
CA GLN A 640 -4.68 -3.77 -39.85
C GLN A 640 -5.96 -4.60 -40.01
N GLY A 641 -6.13 -5.67 -39.24
CA GLY A 641 -7.31 -6.53 -39.33
C GLY A 641 -8.62 -5.81 -39.01
N THR A 642 -8.61 -4.89 -38.04
CA THR A 642 -9.78 -4.07 -37.68
C THR A 642 -10.10 -3.01 -38.74
N SER A 643 -9.09 -2.50 -39.45
CA SER A 643 -9.27 -1.38 -40.38
C SER A 643 -9.48 -1.81 -41.83
N ALA A 644 -8.98 -2.99 -42.23
CA ALA A 644 -8.75 -3.39 -43.62
C ALA A 644 -9.94 -3.27 -44.59
N VAL A 645 -11.17 -3.48 -44.13
CA VAL A 645 -12.35 -3.46 -45.00
C VAL A 645 -12.95 -2.05 -45.04
N GLU A 646 -13.07 -1.47 -46.23
CA GLU A 646 -13.73 -0.18 -46.38
C GLU A 646 -15.22 -0.25 -46.03
N THR A 647 -15.68 0.78 -45.34
CA THR A 647 -17.09 1.00 -44.99
C THR A 647 -17.60 2.27 -45.63
N GLU A 648 -18.91 2.42 -45.82
CA GLU A 648 -19.49 3.68 -46.31
C GLU A 648 -19.25 4.81 -45.31
N GLU A 649 -19.49 4.56 -44.02
CA GLU A 649 -19.19 5.51 -42.95
C GLU A 649 -17.69 5.59 -42.66
N PRO A 650 -17.17 6.75 -42.20
CA PRO A 650 -15.79 6.89 -41.78
C PRO A 650 -15.48 5.98 -40.59
N LYS A 651 -14.41 5.19 -40.65
CA LYS A 651 -14.06 4.24 -39.58
C LYS A 651 -13.21 4.90 -38.50
N ILE A 652 -13.51 4.65 -37.23
CA ILE A 652 -12.77 5.25 -36.12
C ILE A 652 -12.23 4.16 -35.21
N ILE A 653 -10.92 4.12 -34.99
CA ILE A 653 -10.32 3.23 -33.99
C ILE A 653 -10.35 3.92 -32.63
N ALA A 654 -10.90 3.25 -31.63
CA ALA A 654 -10.81 3.69 -30.24
C ALA A 654 -9.79 2.81 -29.49
N PHE A 655 -8.63 3.36 -29.14
CA PHE A 655 -7.71 2.69 -28.22
C PHE A 655 -8.20 2.93 -26.79
N VAL A 656 -8.51 1.85 -26.08
CA VAL A 656 -9.14 1.88 -24.76
C VAL A 656 -8.21 1.22 -23.75
N GLU A 657 -7.83 1.97 -22.70
CA GLU A 657 -7.03 1.48 -21.58
C GLU A 657 -7.75 0.30 -20.88
N ARG A 658 -6.99 -0.75 -20.56
CA ARG A 658 -7.52 -2.07 -20.18
C ARG A 658 -8.34 -2.07 -18.88
N GLY A 659 -8.02 -1.20 -17.93
CA GLY A 659 -8.68 -1.05 -16.63
C GLY A 659 -9.95 -0.21 -16.72
N THR A 660 -9.93 0.93 -16.05
CA THR A 660 -11.12 1.78 -15.80
C THR A 660 -11.78 2.23 -17.10
N ALA A 661 -11.03 2.53 -18.15
CA ALA A 661 -11.63 2.92 -19.43
C ALA A 661 -12.40 1.78 -20.09
N TYR A 662 -11.84 0.56 -20.11
CA TYR A 662 -12.50 -0.61 -20.66
C TYR A 662 -13.75 -0.97 -19.86
N SER A 663 -13.66 -0.99 -18.52
CA SER A 663 -14.79 -1.25 -17.64
C SER A 663 -15.89 -0.19 -17.78
N SER A 664 -15.53 1.08 -18.01
CA SER A 664 -16.49 2.12 -18.35
C SER A 664 -17.22 1.82 -19.66
N LEU A 665 -16.52 1.31 -20.68
CA LEU A 665 -17.14 0.98 -21.96
C LEU A 665 -18.02 -0.29 -21.86
N ASP A 666 -17.59 -1.29 -21.09
CA ASP A 666 -18.40 -2.48 -20.78
C ASP A 666 -19.71 -2.10 -20.07
N LEU A 667 -19.66 -1.09 -19.19
CA LEU A 667 -20.83 -0.60 -18.47
C LEU A 667 -21.81 0.12 -19.41
N ALA A 668 -21.34 0.81 -20.46
CA ALA A 668 -22.21 1.35 -21.50
C ALA A 668 -23.03 0.24 -22.18
N GLY A 669 -22.37 -0.86 -22.55
CA GLY A 669 -23.03 -2.05 -23.10
C GLY A 669 -24.01 -2.70 -22.13
N THR A 670 -23.59 -2.89 -20.87
CA THR A 670 -24.45 -3.46 -19.82
C THR A 670 -25.71 -2.62 -19.58
N ARG A 671 -25.61 -1.31 -19.78
CA ARG A 671 -26.73 -0.36 -19.69
C ARG A 671 -27.50 -0.17 -20.99
N ARG A 672 -27.14 -0.89 -22.05
CA ARG A 672 -27.74 -0.79 -23.39
C ARG A 672 -27.71 0.63 -23.95
N LEU A 673 -26.62 1.36 -23.69
CA LEU A 673 -26.45 2.71 -24.19
C LEU A 673 -25.87 2.65 -25.61
N SER A 674 -26.72 2.88 -26.61
CA SER A 674 -26.31 2.84 -28.00
C SER A 674 -25.33 3.97 -28.34
N TYR A 675 -24.40 3.68 -29.26
CA TYR A 675 -23.49 4.68 -29.81
C TYR A 675 -23.18 4.37 -31.27
N VAL A 676 -22.61 5.34 -31.99
CA VAL A 676 -22.30 5.24 -33.41
C VAL A 676 -21.54 3.95 -33.81
N ALA A 677 -22.04 3.24 -34.82
CA ALA A 677 -21.54 1.93 -35.21
C ALA A 677 -20.15 1.95 -35.84
N ASN A 678 -19.65 3.10 -36.28
CA ASN A 678 -18.34 3.25 -36.93
C ASN A 678 -17.11 3.26 -35.98
N ILE A 679 -17.33 3.18 -34.66
CA ILE A 679 -16.25 3.01 -33.67
C ILE A 679 -15.79 1.55 -33.62
N ARG A 680 -14.48 1.33 -33.57
CA ARG A 680 -13.82 0.02 -33.42
C ARG A 680 -12.89 0.02 -32.21
N PRO A 681 -13.32 -0.51 -31.05
CA PRO A 681 -12.48 -0.57 -29.86
C PRO A 681 -11.32 -1.55 -30.02
N ILE A 682 -10.11 -1.12 -29.63
CA ILE A 682 -8.91 -1.93 -29.48
C ILE A 682 -8.40 -1.74 -28.05
N THR A 683 -8.31 -2.81 -27.28
CA THR A 683 -7.79 -2.75 -25.90
C THR A 683 -6.28 -2.56 -25.91
N VAL A 684 -5.80 -1.64 -25.09
CA VAL A 684 -4.37 -1.40 -24.87
C VAL A 684 -4.08 -1.34 -23.38
N PRO A 685 -2.86 -1.65 -22.92
CA PRO A 685 -2.57 -1.58 -21.49
C PRO A 685 -2.66 -0.16 -20.93
N SER A 686 -2.29 0.82 -21.74
CA SER A 686 -2.54 2.26 -21.56
C SER A 686 -2.45 2.91 -22.94
N CYS A 687 -3.12 4.05 -23.14
CA CYS A 687 -2.97 4.84 -24.36
C CYS A 687 -1.53 5.34 -24.55
N MET A 688 -0.73 5.39 -23.47
CA MET A 688 0.70 5.68 -23.53
C MET A 688 1.52 4.62 -24.26
N ARG A 689 0.99 3.40 -24.46
CA ARG A 689 1.62 2.35 -25.29
C ARG A 689 1.61 2.72 -26.78
N ILE A 690 0.71 3.59 -27.20
CA ILE A 690 0.45 3.89 -28.62
C ILE A 690 1.32 5.05 -29.09
N GLY A 691 2.28 4.72 -29.97
CA GLY A 691 3.13 5.69 -30.68
C GLY A 691 2.67 6.02 -32.10
N ILE A 692 3.42 6.88 -32.81
CA ILE A 692 3.11 7.33 -34.17
C ILE A 692 2.97 6.18 -35.18
N LYS A 693 3.78 5.13 -35.07
CA LYS A 693 3.71 3.95 -35.96
C LYS A 693 2.33 3.31 -35.98
N HIS A 694 1.68 3.22 -34.82
CA HIS A 694 0.34 2.66 -34.67
C HIS A 694 -0.71 3.55 -35.33
N LEU A 695 -0.63 4.87 -35.10
CA LEU A 695 -1.57 5.83 -35.69
C LEU A 695 -1.42 5.87 -37.22
N ALA A 696 -0.20 5.95 -37.72
CA ALA A 696 0.08 5.94 -39.15
C ALA A 696 -0.39 4.63 -39.79
N ASN A 697 -0.20 3.46 -39.15
CA ASN A 697 -0.78 2.21 -39.62
C ASN A 697 -2.31 2.24 -39.61
N ALA A 698 -2.94 2.76 -38.55
CA ALA A 698 -4.41 2.87 -38.50
C ALA A 698 -4.94 3.66 -39.70
N PHE A 699 -4.37 4.82 -39.98
CA PHE A 699 -4.77 5.65 -41.12
C PHE A 699 -4.38 5.03 -42.48
N ALA A 700 -3.23 4.38 -42.60
CA ALA A 700 -2.83 3.71 -43.85
C ALA A 700 -3.78 2.55 -44.23
N TYR A 701 -4.31 1.83 -43.23
CA TYR A 701 -5.08 0.59 -43.44
C TYR A 701 -6.60 0.72 -43.33
N GLY A 702 -7.14 1.93 -43.19
CA GLY A 702 -8.59 2.15 -43.34
C GLY A 702 -9.26 3.03 -42.28
N ALA A 703 -8.57 3.42 -41.20
CA ALA A 703 -9.16 4.36 -40.23
C ALA A 703 -9.21 5.78 -40.79
N ASP A 704 -10.24 6.53 -40.41
CA ASP A 704 -10.47 7.94 -40.73
C ASP A 704 -10.34 8.81 -39.48
N GLY A 705 -10.45 8.22 -38.29
CA GLY A 705 -10.23 8.87 -37.00
C GLY A 705 -9.68 7.92 -35.95
N VAL A 706 -9.08 8.48 -34.91
CA VAL A 706 -8.58 7.75 -33.74
C VAL A 706 -9.01 8.46 -32.46
N VAL A 707 -9.43 7.67 -31.47
CA VAL A 707 -9.76 8.14 -30.12
C VAL A 707 -8.95 7.38 -29.09
N PHE A 708 -8.40 8.08 -28.10
CA PHE A 708 -7.81 7.49 -26.89
C PHE A 708 -8.76 7.65 -25.71
N VAL A 709 -8.99 6.57 -24.96
CA VAL A 709 -9.79 6.59 -23.72
C VAL A 709 -8.95 5.97 -22.60
N GLU A 710 -8.56 6.79 -21.63
CA GLU A 710 -7.74 6.39 -20.48
C GLU A 710 -8.54 6.47 -19.17
N GLY A 711 -8.29 5.56 -18.22
CA GLY A 711 -8.82 5.67 -16.85
C GLY A 711 -8.26 6.89 -16.11
N ASP A 712 -9.03 7.47 -15.19
CA ASP A 712 -8.58 8.58 -14.33
C ASP A 712 -7.68 8.13 -13.17
N ASP A 713 -7.76 6.84 -12.83
CA ASP A 713 -6.88 6.13 -11.91
C ASP A 713 -5.50 5.77 -12.52
N SER A 714 -5.35 5.94 -13.83
CA SER A 714 -4.07 5.74 -14.52
C SER A 714 -3.03 6.77 -14.06
N PRO A 715 -1.75 6.37 -13.82
CA PRO A 715 -0.68 7.31 -13.48
C PRO A 715 -0.31 8.28 -14.61
N PHE A 716 -0.95 8.12 -15.78
CA PHE A 716 -0.81 8.96 -16.97
C PHE A 716 -2.03 9.84 -17.25
N ALA A 717 -3.09 9.75 -16.45
CA ALA A 717 -4.26 10.62 -16.58
C ALA A 717 -3.87 12.11 -16.52
N GLY A 718 -4.69 12.96 -17.12
CA GLY A 718 -4.48 14.41 -17.14
C GLY A 718 -3.32 14.84 -18.03
N GLU A 719 -2.35 15.57 -17.47
CA GLU A 719 -1.33 16.29 -18.23
C GLU A 719 -0.40 15.38 -19.04
N LYS A 720 -0.04 14.19 -18.51
CA LYS A 720 0.87 13.25 -19.20
C LYS A 720 0.25 12.72 -20.49
N LEU A 721 -1.01 12.27 -20.44
CA LEU A 721 -1.76 11.86 -21.63
C LEU A 721 -1.89 13.01 -22.63
N LEU A 722 -2.21 14.23 -22.17
CA LEU A 722 -2.33 15.41 -23.03
C LEU A 722 -1.01 15.76 -23.74
N LYS A 723 0.12 15.67 -23.04
CA LYS A 723 1.46 15.87 -23.62
C LYS A 723 1.75 14.81 -24.69
N HIS A 724 1.46 13.54 -24.40
CA HIS A 724 1.64 12.44 -25.36
C HIS A 724 0.81 12.65 -26.62
N VAL A 725 -0.49 12.94 -26.47
CA VAL A 725 -1.40 13.20 -27.60
C VAL A 725 -0.98 14.43 -28.39
N SER A 726 -0.49 15.47 -27.72
CA SER A 726 0.00 16.69 -28.40
C SER A 726 1.26 16.41 -29.23
N LYS A 727 2.17 15.58 -28.73
CA LYS A 727 3.34 15.09 -29.48
C LYS A 727 2.89 14.32 -30.72
N LEU A 728 2.00 13.34 -30.56
CA LEU A 728 1.46 12.56 -31.68
C LEU A 728 0.73 13.42 -32.72
N LYS A 729 -0.02 14.44 -32.29
CA LYS A 729 -0.67 15.40 -33.19
C LYS A 729 0.32 16.19 -34.06
N ARG A 730 1.51 16.48 -33.54
CA ARG A 730 2.58 17.13 -34.31
C ARG A 730 3.15 16.16 -35.34
N GLU A 731 3.49 14.94 -34.90
CA GLU A 731 4.05 13.89 -35.76
C GLU A 731 3.07 13.48 -36.88
N LEU A 732 1.76 13.44 -36.62
CA LEU A 732 0.75 13.20 -37.65
C LEU A 732 0.81 14.19 -38.82
N ARG A 733 1.19 15.46 -38.58
CA ARG A 733 1.35 16.45 -39.66
C ARG A 733 2.47 16.05 -40.60
N GLU A 734 3.54 15.46 -40.08
CA GLU A 734 4.68 14.97 -40.85
C GLU A 734 4.27 13.79 -41.75
N HIS A 735 3.24 13.03 -41.36
CA HIS A 735 2.61 11.99 -42.16
C HIS A 735 1.45 12.50 -43.06
N ASN A 736 1.27 13.82 -43.21
CA ASN A 736 0.17 14.43 -43.98
C ASN A 736 -1.24 14.06 -43.45
N VAL A 737 -1.36 13.73 -42.17
CA VAL A 737 -2.66 13.44 -41.53
C VAL A 737 -3.09 14.62 -40.68
N SER A 738 -4.34 15.06 -40.84
CA SER A 738 -4.90 16.14 -40.05
C SER A 738 -4.89 15.80 -38.54
N PRO A 739 -4.30 16.64 -37.67
CA PRO A 739 -4.31 16.41 -36.21
C PRO A 739 -5.70 16.38 -35.58
N LEU A 740 -6.71 16.91 -36.28
CA LEU A 740 -8.12 16.87 -35.84
C LEU A 740 -8.72 15.46 -35.89
N ARG A 741 -8.05 14.51 -36.56
CA ARG A 741 -8.42 13.10 -36.61
C ARG A 741 -8.01 12.32 -35.36
N LEU A 742 -7.24 12.92 -34.43
CA LEU A 742 -6.90 12.33 -33.14
C LEU A 742 -7.55 13.10 -31.98
N GLN A 743 -8.27 12.38 -31.11
CA GLN A 743 -8.86 12.92 -29.89
C GLN A 743 -8.55 12.02 -28.70
N SER A 744 -8.52 12.57 -27.50
CA SER A 744 -8.38 11.81 -26.27
C SER A 744 -9.37 12.27 -25.20
N MET A 745 -9.63 11.40 -24.23
CA MET A 745 -10.30 11.71 -22.98
C MET A 745 -9.79 10.83 -21.84
N THR A 746 -10.04 11.29 -20.62
CA THR A 746 -10.01 10.45 -19.41
C THR A 746 -11.44 10.13 -18.97
N THR A 747 -11.65 8.94 -18.40
CA THR A 747 -12.95 8.52 -17.86
C THR A 747 -12.79 7.83 -16.51
N THR A 748 -13.87 7.76 -15.75
CA THR A 748 -13.95 7.06 -14.47
C THR A 748 -15.26 6.28 -14.39
N ILE A 749 -15.40 5.36 -13.45
CA ILE A 749 -16.67 4.64 -13.27
C ILE A 749 -17.56 5.45 -12.31
N PRO A 750 -18.83 5.73 -12.64
CA PRO A 750 -19.62 5.23 -13.77
C PRO A 750 -19.87 6.26 -14.90
N GLN A 751 -18.88 7.06 -15.32
CA GLN A 751 -19.02 8.11 -16.35
C GLN A 751 -19.09 7.59 -17.80
N TYR A 752 -19.69 6.43 -18.02
CA TYR A 752 -19.77 5.78 -19.34
C TYR A 752 -20.57 6.59 -20.38
N ASP A 753 -21.50 7.45 -19.93
CA ASP A 753 -22.27 8.35 -20.81
C ASP A 753 -21.37 9.39 -21.47
N LYS A 754 -20.30 9.84 -20.78
CA LYS A 754 -19.33 10.80 -21.34
C LYS A 754 -18.51 10.16 -22.46
N THR A 755 -18.10 8.90 -22.28
CA THR A 755 -17.36 8.14 -23.31
C THR A 755 -18.21 8.02 -24.59
N VAL A 756 -19.49 7.67 -24.45
CA VAL A 756 -20.43 7.58 -25.58
C VAL A 756 -20.62 8.94 -26.27
N LYS A 757 -20.86 10.02 -25.51
CA LYS A 757 -20.98 11.39 -26.06
C LYS A 757 -19.72 11.81 -26.82
N LEU A 758 -18.53 11.39 -26.38
CA LEU A 758 -17.31 11.66 -27.13
C LEU A 758 -17.31 10.92 -28.46
N PHE A 759 -17.70 9.65 -28.50
CA PHE A 759 -17.76 8.89 -29.75
C PHE A 759 -18.67 9.56 -30.77
N GLU A 760 -19.84 10.04 -30.36
CA GLU A 760 -20.74 10.82 -31.23
C GLU A 760 -20.08 12.11 -31.72
N THR A 761 -19.44 12.85 -30.81
CA THR A 761 -18.76 14.11 -31.11
C THR A 761 -17.61 13.92 -32.10
N VAL A 762 -16.80 12.87 -31.92
CA VAL A 762 -15.69 12.55 -32.82
C VAL A 762 -16.23 12.04 -34.14
N SER A 763 -17.23 11.17 -34.15
CA SER A 763 -17.86 10.67 -35.39
C SER A 763 -18.39 11.81 -36.25
N ALA A 764 -19.15 12.74 -35.66
CA ALA A 764 -19.64 13.92 -36.37
C ALA A 764 -18.50 14.81 -36.91
N ARG A 765 -17.38 14.93 -36.18
CA ARG A 765 -16.20 15.65 -36.64
C ARG A 765 -15.51 14.96 -37.82
N ILE A 766 -15.29 13.65 -37.74
CA ILE A 766 -14.65 12.89 -38.81
C ILE A 766 -15.52 12.86 -40.07
N ALA A 767 -16.84 12.74 -39.91
CA ALA A 767 -17.78 12.86 -41.03
C ALA A 767 -17.64 14.20 -41.78
N ARG A 768 -17.45 15.32 -41.06
CA ARG A 768 -17.21 16.64 -41.67
C ARG A 768 -15.84 16.76 -42.35
N LEU A 769 -14.81 16.07 -41.85
CA LEU A 769 -13.48 16.03 -42.47
C LEU A 769 -13.43 15.13 -43.70
N GLY A 770 -14.41 14.24 -43.87
CA GLY A 770 -14.42 13.23 -44.92
C GLY A 770 -13.46 12.06 -44.66
N LYS A 771 -13.62 11.00 -45.45
CA LYS A 771 -12.71 9.85 -45.44
C LYS A 771 -11.35 10.24 -46.01
N ILE A 772 -10.29 9.59 -45.54
CA ILE A 772 -8.97 9.68 -46.15
C ILE A 772 -9.00 8.91 -47.48
N THR A 773 -8.57 9.55 -48.55
CA THR A 773 -8.57 8.97 -49.91
C THR A 773 -7.53 7.86 -50.05
N ALA A 774 -7.73 6.94 -51.01
CA ALA A 774 -6.80 5.85 -51.24
C ALA A 774 -5.37 6.35 -51.58
N GLU A 775 -5.26 7.48 -52.29
CA GLU A 775 -3.97 8.11 -52.63
C GLU A 775 -3.25 8.63 -51.37
N GLU A 776 -3.97 9.30 -50.47
CA GLU A 776 -3.40 9.76 -49.19
C GLU A 776 -2.98 8.58 -48.32
N ARG A 777 -3.76 7.49 -48.28
CA ARG A 777 -3.38 6.27 -47.56
C ARG A 777 -2.11 5.64 -48.11
N SER A 778 -1.96 5.59 -49.44
CA SER A 778 -0.74 5.10 -50.10
C SER A 778 0.48 5.91 -49.69
N LYS A 779 0.37 7.24 -49.67
CA LYS A 779 1.47 8.13 -49.23
C LYS A 779 1.84 7.93 -47.75
N ILE A 780 0.85 7.68 -46.89
CA ILE A 780 1.11 7.35 -45.47
C ILE A 780 1.87 6.02 -45.37
N LYS A 781 1.50 5.04 -46.20
CA LYS A 781 2.14 3.71 -46.23
C LYS A 781 3.58 3.78 -46.74
N GLU A 782 3.86 4.53 -47.80
CA GLU A 782 5.22 4.75 -48.30
C GLU A 782 6.13 5.38 -47.23
N LYS A 783 5.59 6.32 -46.44
CA LYS A 783 6.30 6.93 -45.30
C LYS A 783 6.52 5.99 -44.11
N LEU A 784 5.81 4.86 -44.03
CA LEU A 784 6.03 3.85 -43.00
C LEU A 784 7.11 2.84 -43.41
N GLU A 785 7.36 2.72 -44.72
CA GLU A 785 8.34 1.80 -45.31
C GLU A 785 9.72 2.46 -45.52
N THR A 786 9.81 3.79 -45.37
CA THR A 786 11.03 4.60 -45.39
C THR A 786 11.47 4.95 -43.98
#